data_AF-A0A7Z7INX3-F1
#
_entry.id   AF-A0A7Z7INX3-F1
#
_cell.length_a   1.000
_cell.length_b   1.000
_cell.length_c   1.000
_cell.angle_alpha   90.00
_cell.angle_beta   90.00
_cell.angle_gamma   90.00
#
_symmetry.space_group_name_H-M   'P 1'
#
loop_
_entity.id
_entity.type
_entity.pdbx_description
1 polymer ?
#
loop_
_entity_poly.entity_id
_entity_poly.type
_entity_poly.pdbx_seq_one_letter_code
_entity_poly.pdbx_strand_id
1 'polypeptide(L)'
;MSTTPLASLDVGRLEHWRTLCPTLHVDGWLDPPASDISDVDELVEQLRTEGYVNVPGVLEQSVFEPLRDCIATLHREGIPLAFAFVYDEFWLAFQGVSRFIEAALGKGYVALPDFWVWHLTASEQASGFAPHRDRVQPTLEADNSPHSLTVWLPFSDATPLNGCIYVLPAHRDERFRRRVWDGPDNTKVEKPQDIRALPARAGSLLAWNQAILHWGGRASSRAQVPRTSAAFEFQRGDRPPFNEPLLDPQRIPSFPERLGLIGKQVLQYRHMYPLAPDVERVAIELRDRFMPHVVSAIGPVSPRIEPQHQPHQASNNRLPEQEPQDGPAEPSAPTEQPRKSPLIDSRRLRESMARRLFRRSVATGNITLPAVPSMIDEYVTMCDQVFAAVGSRFNAEELAHLRSVIEGQLAKAYASSQRSTVTISYDAPIGPTLNYTLRAEWKTIAATYHDWIATREPPLFGTQPDARVWALANEAADPRTHRILEIGAGTGRNALALARRGHPVDVAELTPKFAEMIRSDAERESLEVRVLQRDIFSTTDDLRQDYRLIVLSEVVPEFRSTQELRSLFELAARCLAPDGRLVFNAFLAQPEYTPDQAARELGEQMYTSIFTWPEVSTAAAQLPLELVADDSVHEYEKAHLPEGAWPPTSWYAGWITGIDVFDVDPEECPIEMRWLVYRKTG
;
A
#
# COMPACT_ATOMS: atom_id res chain seq x y z
N MET A 1 -16.58 32.00 1.22
CA MET A 1 -17.81 31.18 1.08
C MET A 1 -17.74 30.10 2.14
N SER A 2 -18.82 29.87 2.88
CA SER A 2 -18.85 28.86 3.93
C SER A 2 -18.87 27.48 3.27
N THR A 3 -17.72 26.82 3.20
CA THR A 3 -17.60 25.45 2.68
C THR A 3 -18.21 24.51 3.71
N THR A 4 -19.31 23.85 3.36
CA THR A 4 -19.88 22.78 4.15
C THR A 4 -18.85 21.64 4.26
N PRO A 5 -18.41 21.24 5.47
CA PRO A 5 -17.45 20.15 5.61
C PRO A 5 -17.94 18.89 4.89
N LEU A 6 -17.08 18.18 4.17
CA LEU A 6 -17.49 16.99 3.41
C LEU A 6 -18.11 15.94 4.34
N ALA A 7 -17.60 15.84 5.56
CA ALA A 7 -18.12 14.95 6.59
C ALA A 7 -19.56 15.27 7.06
N SER A 8 -20.10 16.44 6.71
CA SER A 8 -21.51 16.79 6.97
C SER A 8 -22.43 16.49 5.79
N LEU A 9 -21.87 16.13 4.64
CA LEU A 9 -22.62 15.60 3.50
C LEU A 9 -22.82 14.10 3.69
N ASP A 10 -24.05 13.63 3.48
CA ASP A 10 -24.37 12.20 3.48
C ASP A 10 -23.95 11.59 2.14
N VAL A 11 -22.63 11.50 1.92
CA VAL A 11 -22.02 11.02 0.67
C VAL A 11 -22.40 9.57 0.35
N GLY A 12 -22.82 8.80 1.34
CA GLY A 12 -23.32 7.43 1.18
C GLY A 12 -24.79 7.34 0.73
N ARG A 13 -25.52 8.45 0.69
CA ARG A 13 -26.94 8.46 0.32
C ARG A 13 -27.14 8.77 -1.16
N LEU A 14 -27.65 7.78 -1.88
CA LEU A 14 -27.96 7.87 -3.32
C LEU A 14 -28.82 9.10 -3.69
N GLU A 15 -29.83 9.43 -2.88
CA GLU A 15 -30.74 10.56 -3.11
C GLU A 15 -30.03 11.92 -3.05
N HIS A 16 -28.94 12.03 -2.27
CA HIS A 16 -28.13 13.24 -2.19
C HIS A 16 -27.57 13.58 -3.57
N TRP A 17 -26.93 12.59 -4.22
CA TRP A 17 -26.32 12.76 -5.54
C TRP A 17 -27.36 13.04 -6.64
N ARG A 18 -28.50 12.33 -6.61
CA ARG A 18 -29.60 12.58 -7.56
C ARG A 18 -30.20 13.98 -7.40
N THR A 19 -30.22 14.52 -6.19
CA THR A 19 -30.69 15.89 -5.94
C THR A 19 -29.65 16.93 -6.37
N LEU A 20 -28.37 16.63 -6.15
CA LEU A 20 -27.25 17.54 -6.41
C LEU A 20 -27.06 17.82 -7.92
N CYS A 21 -27.14 16.78 -8.75
CA CYS A 21 -27.09 16.90 -10.21
C CYS A 21 -28.28 16.13 -10.83
N PRO A 22 -29.47 16.75 -10.92
CA PRO A 22 -30.71 16.06 -11.31
C PRO A 22 -30.77 15.64 -12.79
N THR A 23 -29.85 16.13 -13.61
CA THR A 23 -29.72 15.76 -15.02
C THR A 23 -28.84 14.53 -15.24
N LEU A 24 -28.16 14.05 -14.19
CA LEU A 24 -27.26 12.90 -14.23
C LEU A 24 -27.82 11.72 -13.44
N HIS A 25 -27.34 10.52 -13.76
CA HIS A 25 -27.85 9.28 -13.20
C HIS A 25 -26.85 8.58 -12.30
N VAL A 26 -27.40 7.86 -11.33
CA VAL A 26 -26.64 6.92 -10.50
C VAL A 26 -27.40 5.61 -10.52
N ASP A 27 -26.78 4.58 -11.10
CA ASP A 27 -27.36 3.27 -11.39
C ASP A 27 -28.61 3.37 -12.30
N GLY A 28 -28.50 4.18 -13.36
CA GLY A 28 -29.55 4.49 -14.34
C GLY A 28 -29.61 3.55 -15.54
N TRP A 29 -28.62 2.67 -15.73
CA TRP A 29 -28.58 1.66 -16.82
C TRP A 29 -28.69 2.29 -18.21
N LEU A 30 -27.83 3.27 -18.50
CA LEU A 30 -27.77 3.95 -19.79
C LEU A 30 -26.78 3.28 -20.75
N ASP A 31 -27.00 3.45 -22.05
CA ASP A 31 -26.05 3.04 -23.08
C ASP A 31 -24.91 4.06 -23.23
N PRO A 32 -23.70 3.62 -23.62
CA PRO A 32 -22.59 4.53 -23.90
C PRO A 32 -22.91 5.45 -25.09
N PRO A 33 -22.46 6.72 -25.06
CA PRO A 33 -22.65 7.64 -26.16
C PRO A 33 -21.92 7.13 -27.41
N ALA A 34 -22.52 7.33 -28.57
CA ALA A 34 -21.83 7.14 -29.83
C ALA A 34 -20.65 8.12 -29.91
N SER A 35 -19.49 7.63 -30.37
CA SER A 35 -18.35 8.48 -30.71
C SER A 35 -17.98 8.30 -32.18
N ASP A 36 -17.58 9.39 -32.80
CA ASP A 36 -17.02 9.36 -34.15
C ASP A 36 -15.50 9.45 -34.06
N ILE A 37 -14.85 8.31 -34.24
CA ILE A 37 -13.38 8.21 -34.32
C ILE A 37 -13.06 7.49 -35.63
N SER A 38 -12.71 8.25 -36.66
CA SER A 38 -12.21 7.73 -37.93
C SER A 38 -10.71 7.41 -37.83
N ASP A 39 -10.20 6.66 -38.81
CA ASP A 39 -8.76 6.49 -39.05
C ASP A 39 -7.96 5.99 -37.83
N VAL A 40 -8.58 5.11 -37.04
CA VAL A 40 -8.03 4.60 -35.77
C VAL A 40 -6.63 3.99 -35.94
N ASP A 41 -6.36 3.31 -37.04
CA ASP A 41 -5.04 2.75 -37.31
C ASP A 41 -3.97 3.84 -37.47
N GLU A 42 -4.29 4.96 -38.14
CA GLU A 42 -3.39 6.11 -38.24
C GLU A 42 -3.17 6.77 -36.89
N LEU A 43 -4.21 6.86 -36.06
CA LEU A 43 -4.11 7.38 -34.70
C LEU A 43 -3.22 6.49 -33.81
N VAL A 44 -3.26 5.17 -33.97
CA VAL A 44 -2.37 4.24 -33.26
C VAL A 44 -0.92 4.40 -33.72
N GLU A 45 -0.67 4.58 -35.02
CA GLU A 45 0.68 4.87 -35.53
C GLU A 45 1.21 6.23 -35.05
N GLN A 46 0.33 7.24 -35.00
CA GLN A 46 0.65 8.53 -34.38
C GLN A 46 1.00 8.35 -32.91
N LEU A 47 0.22 7.57 -32.15
CA LEU A 47 0.49 7.27 -30.75
C LEU A 47 1.86 6.60 -30.55
N ARG A 48 2.28 5.70 -31.44
CA ARG A 48 3.62 5.06 -31.39
C ARG A 48 4.76 6.04 -31.70
N THR A 49 4.52 7.01 -32.58
CA THR A 49 5.54 7.95 -33.08
C THR A 49 5.69 9.18 -32.20
N GLU A 50 4.56 9.82 -31.87
CA GLU A 50 4.47 11.05 -31.09
C GLU A 50 4.31 10.78 -29.60
N GLY A 51 3.76 9.62 -29.24
CA GLY A 51 3.44 9.24 -27.87
C GLY A 51 2.08 9.73 -27.36
N TYR A 52 1.35 10.50 -28.18
CA TYR A 52 0.02 11.02 -27.88
C TYR A 52 -0.83 11.19 -29.15
N VAL A 53 -2.15 11.35 -28.95
CA VAL A 53 -3.13 11.77 -29.95
C VAL A 53 -4.02 12.88 -29.41
N ASN A 54 -4.60 13.69 -30.30
CA ASN A 54 -5.59 14.73 -30.01
C ASN A 54 -6.63 14.76 -31.12
N VAL A 55 -7.81 14.21 -30.85
CA VAL A 55 -8.90 14.01 -31.82
C VAL A 55 -10.06 14.95 -31.46
N PRO A 56 -10.42 15.92 -32.32
CA PRO A 56 -11.53 16.82 -32.06
C PRO A 56 -12.89 16.19 -32.35
N GLY A 57 -13.93 16.65 -31.66
CA GLY A 57 -15.34 16.34 -32.01
C GLY A 57 -15.78 14.90 -31.74
N VAL A 58 -15.14 14.22 -30.79
CA VAL A 58 -15.41 12.81 -30.47
C VAL A 58 -16.70 12.63 -29.69
N LEU A 59 -16.99 13.54 -28.76
CA LEU A 59 -18.22 13.57 -27.97
C LEU A 59 -19.08 14.77 -28.37
N GLU A 60 -20.38 14.52 -28.57
CA GLU A 60 -21.34 15.58 -28.86
C GLU A 60 -21.58 16.49 -27.64
N GLN A 61 -22.07 17.71 -27.90
CA GLN A 61 -22.37 18.70 -26.87
C GLN A 61 -23.35 18.17 -25.81
N SER A 62 -24.36 17.41 -26.23
CA SER A 62 -25.35 16.79 -25.35
C SER A 62 -24.72 15.85 -24.31
N VAL A 63 -23.53 15.31 -24.59
CA VAL A 63 -22.79 14.41 -23.70
C VAL A 63 -21.93 15.18 -22.71
N PHE A 64 -21.12 16.15 -23.16
CA PHE A 64 -20.14 16.80 -22.29
C PHE A 64 -20.70 17.98 -21.47
N GLU A 65 -21.79 18.60 -21.90
CA GLU A 65 -22.39 19.76 -21.22
C GLU A 65 -22.91 19.41 -19.81
N PRO A 66 -23.68 18.32 -19.61
CA PRO A 66 -24.07 17.87 -18.28
C PRO A 66 -22.88 17.53 -17.35
N LEU A 67 -21.81 16.95 -17.91
CA LEU A 67 -20.59 16.62 -17.15
C LEU A 67 -19.87 17.89 -16.68
N ARG A 68 -19.75 18.89 -17.56
CA ARG A 68 -19.17 20.20 -17.21
C ARG A 68 -19.96 20.86 -16.07
N ASP A 69 -21.29 20.84 -16.16
CA ASP A 69 -22.17 21.51 -15.21
C ASP A 69 -22.15 20.81 -13.83
N CYS A 70 -22.05 19.47 -13.81
CA CYS A 70 -21.80 18.70 -12.61
C CYS A 70 -20.49 19.10 -11.93
N ILE A 71 -19.38 19.16 -12.68
CA ILE A 71 -18.07 19.56 -12.14
C ILE A 71 -18.13 20.97 -11.54
N ALA A 72 -18.76 21.90 -12.23
CA ALA A 72 -18.94 23.27 -11.73
C ALA A 72 -19.77 23.30 -10.43
N THR A 73 -20.77 22.43 -10.31
CA THR A 73 -21.59 22.28 -9.11
C THR A 73 -20.78 21.71 -7.95
N LEU A 74 -20.05 20.60 -8.14
CA LEU A 74 -19.18 20.04 -7.12
C LEU A 74 -18.14 21.05 -6.62
N HIS A 75 -17.51 21.79 -7.55
CA HIS A 75 -16.54 22.82 -7.21
C HIS A 75 -17.16 23.93 -6.33
N ARG A 76 -18.35 24.41 -6.68
CA ARG A 76 -19.07 25.45 -5.93
C ARG A 76 -19.47 24.98 -4.52
N GLU A 77 -19.86 23.72 -4.38
CA GLU A 77 -20.21 23.11 -3.08
C GLU A 77 -18.97 22.71 -2.25
N GLY A 78 -17.76 22.84 -2.80
CA GLY A 78 -16.53 22.44 -2.11
C GLY A 78 -16.33 20.92 -2.00
N ILE A 79 -17.00 20.14 -2.85
CA ILE A 79 -16.89 18.68 -2.89
C ILE A 79 -15.69 18.29 -3.75
N PRO A 80 -14.83 17.34 -3.32
CA PRO A 80 -13.73 16.86 -4.14
C PRO A 80 -14.21 16.35 -5.50
N LEU A 81 -13.57 16.77 -6.59
CA LEU A 81 -14.09 16.55 -7.94
C LEU A 81 -14.07 15.09 -8.39
N ALA A 82 -13.29 14.23 -7.73
CA ALA A 82 -13.33 12.78 -7.96
C ALA A 82 -14.73 12.19 -7.72
N PHE A 83 -15.56 12.82 -6.87
CA PHE A 83 -16.95 12.44 -6.66
C PHE A 83 -17.84 12.59 -7.91
N ALA A 84 -17.38 13.25 -8.97
CA ALA A 84 -18.07 13.22 -10.25
C ALA A 84 -18.30 11.79 -10.76
N PHE A 85 -17.39 10.85 -10.48
CA PHE A 85 -17.52 9.44 -10.86
C PHE A 85 -18.57 8.67 -10.05
N VAL A 86 -19.36 9.31 -9.18
CA VAL A 86 -20.61 8.70 -8.69
C VAL A 86 -21.66 8.60 -9.80
N TYR A 87 -21.60 9.45 -10.82
CA TYR A 87 -22.59 9.50 -11.90
C TYR A 87 -22.19 8.60 -13.08
N ASP A 88 -23.18 7.92 -13.67
CA ASP A 88 -23.01 6.97 -14.77
C ASP A 88 -22.30 7.62 -15.97
N GLU A 89 -22.67 8.85 -16.29
CA GLU A 89 -22.26 9.56 -17.50
C GLU A 89 -20.74 9.79 -17.58
N PHE A 90 -20.04 9.89 -16.44
CA PHE A 90 -18.58 9.97 -16.43
C PHE A 90 -17.95 8.66 -16.92
N TRP A 91 -18.46 7.51 -16.48
CA TRP A 91 -18.00 6.20 -16.95
C TRP A 91 -18.34 5.99 -18.42
N LEU A 92 -19.57 6.33 -18.80
CA LEU A 92 -20.06 6.20 -20.16
C LEU A 92 -19.28 7.05 -21.15
N ALA A 93 -18.84 8.25 -20.77
CA ALA A 93 -18.00 9.09 -21.64
C ALA A 93 -16.70 8.38 -22.05
N PHE A 94 -16.08 7.61 -21.15
CA PHE A 94 -14.89 6.81 -21.48
C PHE A 94 -15.24 5.52 -22.23
N GLN A 95 -16.38 4.88 -21.92
CA GLN A 95 -16.87 3.75 -22.72
C GLN A 95 -17.17 4.15 -24.17
N GLY A 96 -17.64 5.38 -24.39
CA GLY A 96 -17.90 5.95 -25.70
C GLY A 96 -16.67 5.95 -26.60
N VAL A 97 -15.46 6.08 -26.04
CA VAL A 97 -14.19 6.08 -26.81
C VAL A 97 -13.48 4.72 -26.82
N SER A 98 -14.15 3.65 -26.39
CA SER A 98 -13.62 2.28 -26.31
C SER A 98 -13.00 1.78 -27.61
N ARG A 99 -13.54 2.17 -28.78
CA ARG A 99 -12.99 1.79 -30.09
C ARG A 99 -11.50 2.18 -30.24
N PHE A 100 -11.12 3.38 -29.79
CA PHE A 100 -9.72 3.81 -29.82
C PHE A 100 -8.89 3.07 -28.76
N ILE A 101 -9.42 2.92 -27.55
CA ILE A 101 -8.72 2.22 -26.46
C ILE A 101 -8.42 0.76 -26.84
N GLU A 102 -9.41 0.06 -27.42
CA GLU A 102 -9.27 -1.31 -27.92
C GLU A 102 -8.23 -1.40 -29.04
N ALA A 103 -8.16 -0.43 -29.95
CA ALA A 103 -7.15 -0.44 -31.00
C ALA A 103 -5.74 -0.20 -30.45
N ALA A 104 -5.60 0.65 -29.43
CA ALA A 104 -4.31 0.95 -28.80
C ALA A 104 -3.80 -0.17 -27.88
N LEU A 105 -4.68 -0.86 -27.16
CA LEU A 105 -4.33 -1.85 -26.11
C LEU A 105 -4.76 -3.30 -26.43
N GLY A 106 -5.59 -3.50 -27.45
CA GLY A 106 -6.18 -4.80 -27.80
C GLY A 106 -7.50 -5.10 -27.07
N LYS A 107 -8.27 -6.06 -27.61
CA LYS A 107 -9.62 -6.49 -27.16
C LYS A 107 -9.75 -6.87 -25.69
N GLY A 108 -8.66 -7.28 -25.05
CA GLY A 108 -8.63 -7.69 -23.65
C GLY A 108 -8.21 -6.59 -22.70
N TYR A 109 -8.28 -5.32 -23.09
CA TYR A 109 -7.90 -4.22 -22.19
C TYR A 109 -8.79 -4.18 -20.95
N VAL A 110 -8.23 -3.67 -19.86
CA VAL A 110 -8.89 -3.51 -18.57
C VAL A 110 -8.74 -2.06 -18.10
N ALA A 111 -9.70 -1.58 -17.32
CA ALA A 111 -9.60 -0.27 -16.70
C ALA A 111 -8.78 -0.36 -15.41
N LEU A 112 -7.84 0.56 -15.24
CA LEU A 112 -7.14 0.76 -13.98
C LEU A 112 -8.05 1.55 -13.04
N PRO A 113 -7.96 1.37 -11.72
CA PRO A 113 -8.66 2.20 -10.76
C PRO A 113 -7.89 3.52 -10.59
N ASP A 114 -7.69 4.26 -11.70
CA ASP A 114 -6.86 5.46 -11.80
C ASP A 114 -7.64 6.50 -12.61
N PHE A 115 -8.39 7.36 -11.92
CA PHE A 115 -9.20 8.40 -12.56
C PHE A 115 -9.21 9.70 -11.77
N TRP A 116 -9.32 10.81 -12.49
CA TRP A 116 -9.33 12.13 -11.85
C TRP A 116 -10.12 13.17 -12.65
N VAL A 117 -10.54 14.23 -11.97
CA VAL A 117 -11.32 15.33 -12.54
C VAL A 117 -10.72 16.68 -12.16
N TRP A 118 -10.62 17.58 -13.12
CA TRP A 118 -10.07 18.92 -12.94
C TRP A 118 -11.11 20.00 -13.22
N HIS A 119 -11.03 21.07 -12.42
CA HIS A 119 -11.70 22.35 -12.66
C HIS A 119 -10.70 23.47 -12.39
N LEU A 120 -10.15 24.08 -13.45
CA LEU A 120 -9.20 25.19 -13.32
C LEU A 120 -9.98 26.48 -13.55
N THR A 121 -10.12 27.27 -12.49
CA THR A 121 -10.70 28.61 -12.59
C THR A 121 -9.80 29.55 -13.39
N ALA A 122 -10.37 30.60 -13.96
CA ALA A 122 -9.62 31.67 -14.62
C ALA A 122 -8.86 32.51 -13.57
N SER A 123 -7.79 31.95 -13.02
CA SER A 123 -7.03 32.50 -11.90
C SER A 123 -5.55 32.18 -12.07
N GLU A 124 -4.68 33.10 -11.67
CA GLU A 124 -3.21 32.90 -11.66
C GLU A 124 -2.76 31.80 -10.68
N GLN A 125 -3.65 31.38 -9.76
CA GLN A 125 -3.38 30.32 -8.78
C GLN A 125 -3.76 28.92 -9.27
N ALA A 126 -4.60 28.81 -10.30
CA ALA A 126 -5.06 27.51 -10.80
C ALA A 126 -4.06 26.91 -11.79
N SER A 127 -3.81 25.61 -11.67
CA SER A 127 -2.95 24.86 -12.60
C SER A 127 -3.37 23.41 -12.73
N GLY A 128 -2.97 22.78 -13.83
CA GLY A 128 -2.95 21.32 -13.91
C GLY A 128 -1.75 20.74 -13.14
N PHE A 129 -1.53 19.45 -13.32
CA PHE A 129 -0.37 18.76 -12.77
C PHE A 129 0.93 19.28 -13.38
N ALA A 130 1.97 19.39 -12.55
CA ALA A 130 3.32 19.73 -12.96
C ALA A 130 3.90 18.69 -13.95
N PRO A 131 5.01 18.97 -14.66
CA PRO A 131 5.70 17.99 -15.50
C PRO A 131 5.90 16.65 -14.81
N HIS A 132 5.39 15.57 -15.41
CA HIS A 132 5.53 14.20 -14.92
C HIS A 132 5.38 13.18 -16.06
N ARG A 133 5.69 11.92 -15.74
CA ARG A 133 5.30 10.74 -16.52
C ARG A 133 4.36 9.94 -15.64
N ASP A 134 3.26 9.44 -16.17
CA ASP A 134 2.28 8.68 -15.38
C ASP A 134 2.95 7.44 -14.76
N ARG A 135 3.87 6.81 -15.50
CA ARG A 135 4.67 5.68 -15.01
C ARG A 135 6.13 5.80 -15.42
N VAL A 136 7.01 5.41 -14.50
CA VAL A 136 8.47 5.43 -14.67
C VAL A 136 9.07 4.04 -14.85
N GLN A 137 8.28 2.99 -14.61
CA GLN A 137 8.58 1.62 -15.00
C GLN A 137 8.35 1.41 -16.51
N PRO A 138 8.97 0.38 -17.13
CA PRO A 138 8.72 0.05 -18.53
C PRO A 138 7.22 -0.25 -18.80
N THR A 139 6.60 0.53 -19.68
CA THR A 139 5.18 0.42 -20.06
C THR A 139 4.97 0.39 -21.58
N LEU A 140 6.01 0.07 -22.35
CA LEU A 140 6.01 0.11 -23.80
C LEU A 140 6.67 -1.14 -24.38
N GLU A 141 6.13 -1.61 -25.50
CA GLU A 141 6.81 -2.57 -26.37
C GLU A 141 7.99 -1.91 -27.11
N ALA A 142 8.75 -2.73 -27.86
CA ALA A 142 9.88 -2.29 -28.67
C ALA A 142 9.48 -1.29 -29.77
N ASP A 143 8.27 -1.40 -30.32
CA ASP A 143 7.68 -0.54 -31.33
C ASP A 143 6.91 0.67 -30.75
N ASN A 144 7.02 0.89 -29.43
CA ASN A 144 6.26 1.88 -28.66
C ASN A 144 4.75 1.61 -28.54
N SER A 145 4.27 0.40 -28.88
CA SER A 145 2.91 0.01 -28.50
C SER A 145 2.76 0.04 -26.97
N PRO A 146 1.72 0.69 -26.43
CA PRO A 146 1.59 0.87 -24.98
C PRO A 146 1.13 -0.40 -24.26
N HIS A 147 1.66 -0.61 -23.05
CA HIS A 147 1.08 -1.52 -22.05
C HIS A 147 -0.04 -0.86 -21.27
N SER A 148 0.04 0.47 -21.11
CA SER A 148 -0.93 1.29 -20.39
C SER A 148 -1.10 2.65 -21.06
N LEU A 149 -2.31 3.20 -20.99
CA LEU A 149 -2.78 4.36 -21.72
C LEU A 149 -3.58 5.28 -20.78
N THR A 150 -3.29 6.57 -20.81
CA THR A 150 -4.11 7.59 -20.17
C THR A 150 -5.03 8.22 -21.20
N VAL A 151 -6.33 8.25 -20.91
CA VAL A 151 -7.36 8.90 -21.74
C VAL A 151 -7.84 10.15 -21.02
N TRP A 152 -7.89 11.28 -21.72
CA TRP A 152 -8.25 12.59 -21.18
C TRP A 152 -9.32 13.27 -22.04
N LEU A 153 -10.40 13.67 -21.39
CA LEU A 153 -11.59 14.24 -22.04
C LEU A 153 -11.83 15.67 -21.50
N PRO A 154 -11.72 16.73 -22.34
CA PRO A 154 -12.14 18.08 -22.01
C PRO A 154 -13.66 18.23 -22.12
N PHE A 155 -14.29 18.81 -21.10
CA PHE A 155 -15.71 19.18 -21.11
C PHE A 155 -15.92 20.69 -21.32
N SER A 156 -14.83 21.44 -21.46
CA SER A 156 -14.75 22.83 -21.88
C SER A 156 -13.58 23.01 -22.82
N ASP A 157 -13.56 24.05 -23.64
CA ASP A 157 -12.39 24.37 -24.46
C ASP A 157 -11.13 24.54 -23.59
N ALA A 158 -10.13 23.71 -23.85
CA ALA A 158 -8.81 23.77 -23.27
C ALA A 158 -7.88 24.57 -24.20
N THR A 159 -7.28 25.61 -23.66
CA THR A 159 -6.43 26.57 -24.36
C THR A 159 -5.16 26.80 -23.57
N PRO A 160 -4.10 27.38 -24.17
CA PRO A 160 -2.90 27.74 -23.42
C PRO A 160 -3.19 28.71 -22.25
N LEU A 161 -4.26 29.52 -22.32
CA LEU A 161 -4.62 30.49 -21.29
C LEU A 161 -5.36 29.90 -20.09
N ASN A 162 -6.11 28.81 -20.27
CA ASN A 162 -6.80 28.12 -19.16
C ASN A 162 -6.18 26.77 -18.81
N GLY A 163 -4.95 26.54 -19.28
CA GLY A 163 -4.11 25.42 -18.90
C GLY A 163 -4.36 24.14 -19.68
N CYS A 164 -4.38 24.16 -21.02
CA CYS A 164 -4.40 22.92 -21.82
C CYS A 164 -3.24 21.96 -21.48
N ILE A 165 -3.31 20.73 -21.97
CA ILE A 165 -2.22 19.77 -21.82
C ILE A 165 -1.02 20.22 -22.65
N TYR A 166 0.17 19.95 -22.13
CA TYR A 166 1.44 20.09 -22.81
C TYR A 166 2.17 18.75 -22.79
N VAL A 167 2.89 18.45 -23.86
CA VAL A 167 3.66 17.21 -24.01
C VAL A 167 5.04 17.52 -24.58
N LEU A 168 6.01 16.68 -24.25
CA LEU A 168 7.24 16.54 -25.02
C LEU A 168 7.09 15.28 -25.90
N PRO A 169 6.95 15.42 -27.24
CA PRO A 169 6.75 14.28 -28.11
C PRO A 169 7.84 13.21 -27.98
N ALA A 170 7.45 11.94 -28.04
CA ALA A 170 8.31 10.78 -27.85
C ALA A 170 9.60 10.83 -28.70
N HIS A 171 9.49 11.18 -29.98
CA HIS A 171 10.64 11.29 -30.89
C HIS A 171 11.54 12.51 -30.62
N ARG A 172 11.08 13.50 -29.84
CA ARG A 172 11.85 14.69 -29.42
C ARG A 172 12.45 14.55 -28.03
N ASP A 173 11.99 13.59 -27.25
CA ASP A 173 12.50 13.28 -25.93
C ASP A 173 13.68 12.29 -25.99
N GLU A 174 14.88 12.74 -25.62
CA GLU A 174 16.07 11.88 -25.56
C GLU A 174 15.91 10.76 -24.51
N ARG A 175 15.24 11.02 -23.39
CA ARG A 175 15.02 10.02 -22.33
C ARG A 175 14.07 8.93 -22.81
N PHE A 176 12.99 9.33 -23.50
CA PHE A 176 12.08 8.39 -24.13
C PHE A 176 12.81 7.49 -25.13
N ARG A 177 13.62 8.08 -26.03
CA ARG A 177 14.41 7.33 -27.02
C ARG A 177 15.42 6.37 -26.38
N ARG A 178 16.00 6.75 -25.24
CA ARG A 178 16.91 5.88 -24.45
C ARG A 178 16.19 4.86 -23.58
N ARG A 179 14.85 4.93 -23.47
CA ARG A 179 14.04 4.10 -22.58
C ARG A 179 14.44 4.25 -21.10
N VAL A 180 14.66 5.48 -20.65
CA VAL A 180 15.01 5.83 -19.26
C VAL A 180 13.98 6.81 -18.70
N TRP A 181 13.00 6.31 -17.96
CA TRP A 181 11.83 7.10 -17.53
C TRP A 181 11.91 7.58 -16.07
N ASP A 182 12.80 6.99 -15.26
CA ASP A 182 13.04 7.33 -13.86
C ASP A 182 14.33 8.17 -13.67
N GLY A 183 14.66 8.48 -12.42
CA GLY A 183 15.89 9.17 -12.03
C GLY A 183 15.78 10.69 -11.95
N PRO A 184 16.87 11.36 -11.49
CA PRO A 184 16.92 12.82 -11.45
C PRO A 184 16.73 13.40 -12.85
N ASP A 185 16.08 14.56 -12.93
CA ASP A 185 15.72 15.26 -14.17
C ASP A 185 14.76 14.51 -15.10
N ASN A 186 13.99 13.52 -14.63
CA ASN A 186 13.01 12.81 -15.48
C ASN A 186 11.88 13.72 -15.99
N THR A 187 11.70 14.90 -15.38
CA THR A 187 10.76 15.96 -15.75
C THR A 187 11.40 17.13 -16.50
N LYS A 188 12.71 17.09 -16.75
CA LYS A 188 13.45 18.18 -17.40
C LYS A 188 13.23 18.20 -18.91
N VAL A 189 13.00 19.40 -19.45
CA VAL A 189 12.96 19.65 -20.90
C VAL A 189 14.20 20.44 -21.32
N GLU A 190 15.09 19.82 -22.08
CA GLU A 190 16.34 20.45 -22.53
C GLU A 190 16.11 21.53 -23.60
N LYS A 191 15.12 21.33 -24.47
CA LYS A 191 14.81 22.20 -25.60
C LYS A 191 13.34 22.63 -25.55
N PRO A 192 13.03 23.79 -24.94
CA PRO A 192 11.64 24.24 -24.81
C PRO A 192 10.87 24.38 -26.13
N GLN A 193 11.55 24.55 -27.28
CA GLN A 193 10.95 24.62 -28.61
C GLN A 193 10.36 23.27 -29.09
N ASP A 194 10.78 22.15 -28.48
CA ASP A 194 10.25 20.83 -28.78
C ASP A 194 8.92 20.54 -28.06
N ILE A 195 8.53 21.38 -27.09
CA ILE A 195 7.26 21.27 -26.37
C ILE A 195 6.09 21.49 -27.34
N ARG A 196 5.00 20.74 -27.15
CA ARG A 196 3.72 20.96 -27.82
C ARG A 196 2.66 21.29 -26.79
N ALA A 197 2.01 22.45 -26.96
CA ALA A 197 0.73 22.71 -26.34
C ALA A 197 -0.35 21.95 -27.13
N LEU A 198 -1.31 21.35 -26.43
CA LEU A 198 -2.42 20.60 -27.01
C LEU A 198 -3.75 21.31 -26.69
N PRO A 199 -4.08 22.44 -27.36
CA PRO A 199 -5.42 22.99 -27.30
C PRO A 199 -6.44 21.96 -27.78
N ALA A 200 -7.58 21.90 -27.11
CA ALA A 200 -8.61 20.90 -27.37
C ALA A 200 -9.98 21.56 -27.19
N ARG A 201 -10.89 21.35 -28.14
CA ARG A 201 -12.28 21.82 -27.95
C ARG A 201 -12.99 20.90 -26.97
N ALA A 202 -14.04 21.39 -26.32
CA ALA A 202 -14.91 20.51 -25.53
C ALA A 202 -15.40 19.32 -26.40
N GLY A 203 -15.37 18.12 -25.82
CA GLY A 203 -15.71 16.88 -26.51
C GLY A 203 -14.59 16.28 -27.38
N SER A 204 -13.37 16.84 -27.37
CA SER A 204 -12.20 16.17 -27.93
C SER A 204 -11.83 14.89 -27.15
N LEU A 205 -11.00 14.04 -27.75
CA LEU A 205 -10.28 12.95 -27.09
C LEU A 205 -8.78 13.26 -27.14
N LEU A 206 -8.13 13.32 -25.98
CA LEU A 206 -6.68 13.22 -25.90
C LEU A 206 -6.33 11.87 -25.28
N ALA A 207 -5.28 11.24 -25.77
CA ALA A 207 -4.75 10.04 -25.14
C ALA A 207 -3.24 9.97 -25.33
N TRP A 208 -2.54 9.39 -24.36
CA TRP A 208 -1.09 9.24 -24.42
C TRP A 208 -0.62 7.97 -23.71
N ASN A 209 0.54 7.47 -24.15
CA ASN A 209 1.20 6.39 -23.41
C ASN A 209 1.80 6.93 -22.11
N GLN A 210 1.83 6.10 -21.07
CA GLN A 210 2.18 6.54 -19.72
C GLN A 210 3.67 6.86 -19.50
N ALA A 211 4.48 6.65 -20.53
CA ALA A 211 5.90 6.94 -20.53
C ALA A 211 6.24 8.34 -21.07
N ILE A 212 5.32 9.07 -21.73
CA ILE A 212 5.64 10.43 -22.22
C ILE A 212 5.70 11.45 -21.08
N LEU A 213 6.58 12.44 -21.26
CA LEU A 213 6.60 13.61 -20.38
C LEU A 213 5.48 14.56 -20.78
N HIS A 214 4.59 14.86 -19.83
CA HIS A 214 3.45 15.73 -20.05
C HIS A 214 3.03 16.48 -18.78
N TRP A 215 2.19 17.50 -18.93
CA TRP A 215 1.65 18.30 -17.83
C TRP A 215 0.40 19.08 -18.23
N GLY A 216 -0.35 19.54 -17.23
CA GLY A 216 -1.41 20.53 -17.45
C GLY A 216 -0.89 21.94 -17.20
N GLY A 217 -1.17 22.87 -18.12
CA GLY A 217 -0.73 24.26 -17.99
C GLY A 217 -1.31 24.98 -16.77
N ARG A 218 -0.71 26.13 -16.44
CA ARG A 218 -1.31 27.09 -15.51
C ARG A 218 -2.44 27.84 -16.19
N ALA A 219 -3.52 28.12 -15.47
CA ALA A 219 -4.52 29.05 -15.91
C ALA A 219 -4.05 30.49 -15.67
N SER A 220 -4.59 31.42 -16.45
CA SER A 220 -4.43 32.85 -16.28
C SER A 220 -5.77 33.47 -15.98
N SER A 221 -5.76 34.58 -15.25
CA SER A 221 -6.89 35.51 -15.10
C SER A 221 -7.44 36.04 -16.44
N ARG A 222 -6.68 35.91 -17.53
CA ARG A 222 -7.11 36.26 -18.90
C ARG A 222 -7.96 35.19 -19.58
N ALA A 223 -8.07 34.00 -18.99
CA ALA A 223 -8.94 32.96 -19.53
C ALA A 223 -10.41 33.41 -19.49
N GLN A 224 -11.13 33.20 -20.58
CA GLN A 224 -12.54 33.56 -20.68
C GLN A 224 -13.45 32.53 -20.00
N VAL A 225 -13.01 31.27 -19.94
CA VAL A 225 -13.76 30.15 -19.37
C VAL A 225 -12.85 29.26 -18.54
N PRO A 226 -13.35 28.68 -17.42
CA PRO A 226 -12.61 27.68 -16.67
C PRO A 226 -12.39 26.42 -17.52
N ARG A 227 -11.32 25.66 -17.22
CA ARG A 227 -11.04 24.38 -17.87
C ARG A 227 -11.59 23.23 -17.02
N THR A 228 -12.56 22.49 -17.55
CA THR A 228 -13.07 21.24 -17.00
C THR A 228 -12.64 20.04 -17.84
N SER A 229 -12.21 18.98 -17.17
CA SER A 229 -11.78 17.74 -17.83
C SER A 229 -11.77 16.56 -16.87
N ALA A 230 -11.82 15.35 -17.40
CA ALA A 230 -11.56 14.12 -16.65
C ALA A 230 -10.51 13.25 -17.36
N ALA A 231 -9.84 12.39 -16.60
CA ALA A 231 -8.95 11.37 -17.11
C ALA A 231 -9.26 10.01 -16.49
N PHE A 232 -8.98 8.97 -17.25
CA PHE A 232 -9.12 7.58 -16.83
C PHE A 232 -8.04 6.73 -17.51
N GLU A 233 -7.39 5.85 -16.75
CA GLU A 233 -6.32 5.01 -17.25
C GLU A 233 -6.79 3.58 -17.56
N PHE A 234 -6.20 3.00 -18.60
CA PHE A 234 -6.48 1.66 -19.08
C PHE A 234 -5.18 0.93 -19.38
N GLN A 235 -5.16 -0.38 -19.20
CA GLN A 235 -4.00 -1.21 -19.55
C GLN A 235 -4.39 -2.43 -20.37
N ARG A 236 -3.40 -3.07 -20.99
CA ARG A 236 -3.60 -4.40 -21.58
C ARG A 236 -3.92 -5.41 -20.49
N GLY A 237 -4.89 -6.29 -20.73
CA GLY A 237 -5.24 -7.36 -19.79
C GLY A 237 -4.29 -8.55 -19.79
N ASP A 238 -3.36 -8.63 -20.76
CA ASP A 238 -2.29 -9.64 -20.78
C ASP A 238 -1.03 -9.21 -20.00
N ARG A 239 -1.10 -8.07 -19.30
CA ARG A 239 -0.04 -7.55 -18.45
C ARG A 239 -0.43 -7.64 -16.98
N PRO A 240 0.54 -7.82 -16.07
CA PRO A 240 0.28 -7.69 -14.63
C PRO A 240 -0.39 -6.34 -14.32
N PRO A 241 -1.28 -6.28 -13.31
CA PRO A 241 -1.90 -5.02 -12.91
C PRO A 241 -0.85 -3.98 -12.50
N PHE A 242 -0.90 -2.81 -13.12
CA PHE A 242 -0.10 -1.66 -12.69
C PHE A 242 -0.72 -0.94 -11.47
N ASN A 243 -2.02 -1.15 -11.25
CA ASN A 243 -2.75 -0.78 -10.04
C ASN A 243 -3.98 -1.69 -9.87
N GLU A 244 -4.41 -1.94 -8.63
CA GLU A 244 -5.52 -2.86 -8.30
C GLU A 244 -6.65 -2.16 -7.53
N PRO A 245 -7.93 -2.53 -7.71
CA PRO A 245 -8.44 -3.62 -8.54
C PRO A 245 -8.51 -3.26 -10.02
N LEU A 246 -8.26 -4.25 -10.89
CA LEU A 246 -8.61 -4.13 -12.30
C LEU A 246 -10.13 -4.13 -12.47
N LEU A 247 -10.63 -3.23 -13.30
CA LEU A 247 -12.05 -3.06 -13.57
C LEU A 247 -12.37 -3.56 -14.99
N ASP A 248 -13.53 -4.21 -15.13
CA ASP A 248 -14.11 -4.46 -16.44
C ASP A 248 -14.51 -3.10 -17.07
N PRO A 249 -13.89 -2.69 -18.20
CA PRO A 249 -14.15 -1.38 -18.79
C PRO A 249 -15.57 -1.24 -19.34
N GLN A 250 -16.27 -2.34 -19.59
CA GLN A 250 -17.66 -2.34 -20.08
C GLN A 250 -18.68 -2.34 -18.94
N ARG A 251 -18.26 -2.62 -17.71
CA ARG A 251 -19.13 -2.61 -16.53
C ARG A 251 -19.00 -1.27 -15.80
N ILE A 252 -20.12 -0.57 -15.63
CA ILE A 252 -20.17 0.54 -14.68
C ILE A 252 -20.24 -0.06 -13.26
N PRO A 253 -19.32 0.29 -12.33
CA PRO A 253 -19.40 -0.18 -10.96
C PRO A 253 -20.72 0.24 -10.30
N SER A 254 -21.23 -0.52 -9.34
CA SER A 254 -22.39 -0.11 -8.55
C SER A 254 -22.09 1.14 -7.72
N PHE A 255 -23.13 1.87 -7.31
CA PHE A 255 -22.94 3.07 -6.50
C PHE A 255 -22.00 2.89 -5.28
N PRO A 256 -22.09 1.82 -4.45
CA PRO A 256 -21.12 1.58 -3.40
C PRO A 256 -19.69 1.39 -3.94
N GLU A 257 -19.50 0.54 -4.94
CA GLU A 257 -18.17 0.30 -5.53
C GLU A 257 -17.53 1.59 -6.05
N ARG A 258 -18.33 2.52 -6.63
CA ARG A 258 -17.87 3.84 -7.04
C ARG A 258 -17.37 4.65 -5.84
N LEU A 259 -18.09 4.66 -4.72
CA LEU A 259 -17.65 5.36 -3.51
C LEU A 259 -16.31 4.82 -3.00
N GLY A 260 -16.10 3.51 -3.01
CA GLY A 260 -14.83 2.90 -2.65
C GLY A 260 -13.68 3.32 -3.57
N LEU A 261 -13.92 3.25 -4.89
CA LEU A 261 -12.97 3.69 -5.90
C LEU A 261 -12.63 5.18 -5.77
N ILE A 262 -13.62 6.04 -5.50
CA ILE A 262 -13.44 7.48 -5.27
C ILE A 262 -12.60 7.73 -4.01
N GLY A 263 -12.89 7.03 -2.91
CA GLY A 263 -12.11 7.11 -1.67
C GLY A 263 -10.64 6.77 -1.93
N LYS A 264 -10.38 5.71 -2.71
CA LYS A 264 -9.03 5.37 -3.17
C LYS A 264 -8.39 6.51 -3.98
N GLN A 265 -9.09 7.07 -4.97
CA GLN A 265 -8.52 8.13 -5.82
C GLN A 265 -8.14 9.36 -5.02
N VAL A 266 -9.03 9.83 -4.15
CA VAL A 266 -8.79 11.01 -3.31
C VAL A 266 -7.51 10.84 -2.49
N LEU A 267 -7.29 9.64 -1.91
CA LEU A 267 -6.08 9.33 -1.16
C LEU A 267 -4.84 9.16 -2.04
N GLN A 268 -4.97 8.52 -3.20
CA GLN A 268 -3.87 8.27 -4.11
C GLN A 268 -3.21 9.58 -4.59
N TYR A 269 -4.02 10.58 -4.94
CA TYR A 269 -3.53 11.86 -5.44
C TYR A 269 -3.29 12.92 -4.36
N ARG A 270 -3.24 12.55 -3.07
CA ARG A 270 -2.96 13.49 -1.96
C ARG A 270 -1.63 14.22 -2.07
N HIS A 271 -0.67 13.61 -2.77
CA HIS A 271 0.64 14.20 -3.06
C HIS A 271 0.57 15.32 -4.10
N MET A 272 -0.47 15.34 -4.95
CA MET A 272 -0.74 16.39 -5.94
C MET A 272 -1.75 17.42 -5.41
N TYR A 273 -2.68 17.00 -4.54
CA TYR A 273 -3.68 17.84 -3.90
C TYR A 273 -3.71 17.58 -2.39
N PRO A 274 -3.07 18.43 -1.56
CA PRO A 274 -3.15 18.31 -0.11
C PRO A 274 -4.61 18.28 0.36
N LEU A 275 -4.96 17.29 1.17
CA LEU A 275 -6.33 17.04 1.62
C LEU A 275 -6.62 17.77 2.92
N ALA A 276 -7.83 18.29 3.06
CA ALA A 276 -8.34 18.70 4.37
C ALA A 276 -8.59 17.44 5.24
N PRO A 277 -8.38 17.51 6.58
CA PRO A 277 -8.50 16.35 7.45
C PRO A 277 -9.87 15.63 7.40
N ASP A 278 -10.95 16.38 7.18
CA ASP A 278 -12.29 15.80 7.04
C ASP A 278 -12.46 15.04 5.73
N VAL A 279 -11.87 15.55 4.63
CA VAL A 279 -11.85 14.89 3.32
C VAL A 279 -11.03 13.60 3.37
N GLU A 280 -9.84 13.63 3.98
CA GLU A 280 -9.00 12.45 4.16
C GLU A 280 -9.73 11.36 4.95
N ARG A 281 -10.36 11.73 6.08
CA ARG A 281 -11.15 10.80 6.89
C ARG A 281 -12.28 10.14 6.11
N VAL A 282 -13.09 10.94 5.39
CA VAL A 282 -14.20 10.41 4.57
C VAL A 282 -13.66 9.50 3.47
N ALA A 283 -12.56 9.88 2.80
CA ALA A 283 -11.97 9.06 1.74
C ALA A 283 -11.45 7.71 2.25
N ILE A 284 -10.83 7.69 3.45
CA ILE A 284 -10.44 6.44 4.14
C ILE A 284 -11.66 5.57 4.41
N GLU A 285 -12.71 6.14 5.01
CA GLU A 285 -13.94 5.39 5.31
C GLU A 285 -14.57 4.79 4.05
N LEU A 286 -14.72 5.59 2.99
CA LEU A 286 -15.32 5.12 1.74
C LEU A 286 -14.50 4.00 1.09
N ARG A 287 -13.17 4.17 1.02
CA ARG A 287 -12.26 3.14 0.50
C ARG A 287 -12.41 1.86 1.32
N ASP A 288 -12.27 1.93 2.63
CA ASP A 288 -12.22 0.75 3.49
C ASP A 288 -13.55 -0.01 3.53
N ARG A 289 -14.67 0.72 3.37
CA ARG A 289 -16.01 0.17 3.42
C ARG A 289 -16.51 -0.38 2.09
N PHE A 290 -16.15 0.24 0.97
CA PHE A 290 -16.82 -0.01 -0.30
C PHE A 290 -15.88 -0.38 -1.46
N MET A 291 -14.59 -0.61 -1.21
CA MET A 291 -13.67 -1.00 -2.30
C MET A 291 -14.14 -2.30 -2.99
N PRO A 292 -14.28 -2.33 -4.32
CA PRO A 292 -14.67 -3.54 -5.02
C PRO A 292 -13.64 -4.66 -4.83
N HIS A 293 -14.12 -5.88 -4.58
CA HIS A 293 -13.27 -7.07 -4.45
C HIS A 293 -12.58 -7.40 -5.78
N VAL A 294 -11.27 -7.64 -5.75
CA VAL A 294 -10.51 -8.14 -6.91
C VAL A 294 -10.90 -9.59 -7.16
N VAL A 295 -11.59 -9.88 -8.27
CA VAL A 295 -11.60 -11.26 -8.80
C VAL A 295 -10.25 -11.45 -9.48
N SER A 296 -9.33 -12.17 -8.85
CA SER A 296 -8.06 -12.54 -9.47
C SER A 296 -8.35 -13.41 -10.70
N ALA A 297 -8.22 -12.82 -11.89
CA ALA A 297 -8.33 -13.53 -13.16
C ALA A 297 -6.99 -14.18 -13.55
N ILE A 298 -6.36 -14.96 -12.65
CA ILE A 298 -5.34 -15.95 -13.03
C ILE A 298 -5.50 -17.18 -12.14
N GLY A 299 -6.26 -18.15 -12.63
CA GLY A 299 -6.31 -19.53 -12.13
C GLY A 299 -6.50 -20.48 -13.34
N PRO A 300 -5.90 -21.67 -13.34
CA PRO A 300 -5.86 -22.53 -14.52
C PRO A 300 -7.26 -23.00 -14.90
N VAL A 301 -7.50 -23.08 -16.21
CA VAL A 301 -8.73 -23.61 -16.81
C VAL A 301 -8.95 -25.05 -16.29
N SER A 302 -9.90 -25.21 -15.38
CA SER A 302 -10.46 -26.53 -15.06
C SER A 302 -11.36 -26.99 -16.22
N PRO A 303 -11.26 -28.25 -16.66
CA PRO A 303 -12.06 -28.75 -17.77
C PRO A 303 -13.55 -28.76 -17.39
N ARG A 304 -14.39 -28.27 -18.31
CA ARG A 304 -15.85 -28.36 -18.23
C ARG A 304 -16.26 -29.83 -18.09
N ILE A 305 -16.92 -30.16 -16.97
CA ILE A 305 -17.73 -31.37 -16.87
C ILE A 305 -19.14 -30.99 -17.32
N GLU A 306 -19.58 -31.54 -18.44
CA GLU A 306 -20.95 -31.41 -18.93
C GLU A 306 -21.94 -32.05 -17.94
N PRO A 307 -23.10 -31.43 -17.68
CA PRO A 307 -24.15 -32.05 -16.90
C PRO A 307 -24.84 -33.13 -17.76
N GLN A 308 -24.71 -34.40 -17.34
CA GLN A 308 -25.50 -35.49 -17.90
C GLN A 308 -26.98 -35.29 -17.59
N HIS A 309 -27.78 -35.22 -18.65
CA HIS A 309 -29.24 -35.31 -18.59
C HIS A 309 -29.70 -36.63 -17.95
N GLN A 310 -30.54 -36.53 -16.91
CA GLN A 310 -31.51 -37.57 -16.58
C GLN A 310 -32.94 -36.97 -16.58
N PRO A 311 -33.92 -37.66 -17.17
CA PRO A 311 -35.21 -37.08 -17.51
C PRO A 311 -36.19 -37.04 -16.33
N HIS A 312 -37.00 -35.98 -16.32
CA HIS A 312 -38.14 -35.79 -15.43
C HIS A 312 -39.17 -36.95 -15.57
N GLN A 313 -39.51 -37.58 -14.45
CA GLN A 313 -40.78 -38.30 -14.29
C GLN A 313 -41.70 -37.51 -13.36
N ALA A 314 -42.89 -37.19 -13.87
CA ALA A 314 -43.98 -36.58 -13.13
C ALA A 314 -44.62 -37.60 -12.19
N SER A 315 -44.73 -37.26 -10.90
CA SER A 315 -45.50 -38.03 -9.93
C SER A 315 -46.90 -37.41 -9.78
N ASN A 316 -47.88 -38.12 -10.34
CA ASN A 316 -49.31 -37.97 -10.10
C ASN A 316 -49.65 -38.60 -8.73
N ASN A 317 -50.11 -37.81 -7.76
CA ASN A 317 -50.85 -38.35 -6.61
C ASN A 317 -52.36 -38.21 -6.86
N ARG A 318 -52.95 -39.27 -7.42
CA ARG A 318 -54.39 -39.57 -7.31
C ARG A 318 -54.62 -40.42 -6.05
N LEU A 319 -55.60 -40.04 -5.26
CA LEU A 319 -56.17 -40.82 -4.16
C LEU A 319 -56.79 -42.13 -4.68
N PRO A 320 -56.74 -43.24 -3.93
CA PRO A 320 -57.63 -44.37 -4.16
C PRO A 320 -58.93 -44.23 -3.37
N GLU A 321 -60.03 -44.52 -4.06
CA GLU A 321 -61.37 -44.77 -3.55
C GLU A 321 -61.41 -46.07 -2.74
N GLN A 322 -62.12 -46.07 -1.61
CA GLN A 322 -62.77 -47.25 -1.04
C GLN A 322 -64.17 -46.89 -0.55
N GLU A 323 -65.14 -47.63 -1.07
CA GLU A 323 -66.59 -47.59 -0.82
C GLU A 323 -67.01 -48.30 0.50
N PRO A 324 -68.29 -48.19 0.94
CA PRO A 324 -68.68 -48.07 2.34
C PRO A 324 -69.15 -49.37 2.99
N GLN A 325 -69.13 -49.44 4.33
CA GLN A 325 -69.93 -50.37 5.11
C GLN A 325 -70.53 -49.69 6.36
N ASP A 326 -71.80 -50.03 6.60
CA ASP A 326 -72.77 -49.43 7.54
C ASP A 326 -72.49 -49.67 9.04
N GLY A 327 -72.69 -48.60 9.83
CA GLY A 327 -73.17 -48.43 11.24
C GLY A 327 -72.91 -49.45 12.38
N PRO A 328 -73.38 -49.15 13.61
CA PRO A 328 -73.30 -47.90 14.38
C PRO A 328 -72.73 -48.13 15.81
N ALA A 329 -72.00 -47.18 16.40
CA ALA A 329 -71.89 -47.04 17.88
C ALA A 329 -71.17 -45.74 18.31
N GLU A 330 -71.73 -45.12 19.34
CA GLU A 330 -71.28 -43.94 20.08
C GLU A 330 -69.91 -44.07 20.78
N PRO A 331 -69.30 -42.94 21.25
CA PRO A 331 -67.87 -42.83 21.47
C PRO A 331 -67.44 -43.31 22.86
N SER A 332 -66.29 -43.97 22.94
CA SER A 332 -65.51 -44.11 24.17
C SER A 332 -64.16 -43.42 23.99
N ALA A 333 -63.93 -42.40 24.82
CA ALA A 333 -62.72 -41.59 24.82
C ALA A 333 -61.48 -42.42 25.23
N PRO A 334 -60.34 -42.30 24.52
CA PRO A 334 -59.05 -42.69 25.06
C PRO A 334 -58.40 -41.50 25.77
N THR A 335 -58.23 -41.70 27.06
CA THR A 335 -57.47 -40.96 28.07
C THR A 335 -56.17 -40.33 27.54
N GLU A 336 -56.09 -38.99 27.56
CA GLU A 336 -54.84 -38.25 27.37
C GLU A 336 -53.88 -38.55 28.53
N GLN A 337 -52.72 -39.13 28.22
CA GLN A 337 -51.58 -39.09 29.14
C GLN A 337 -51.09 -37.63 29.23
N PRO A 338 -50.86 -37.08 30.44
CA PRO A 338 -50.40 -35.71 30.57
C PRO A 338 -49.00 -35.59 29.95
N ARG A 339 -48.89 -34.81 28.86
CA ARG A 339 -47.59 -34.32 28.38
C ARG A 339 -46.92 -33.63 29.55
N LYS A 340 -45.84 -34.22 30.07
CA LYS A 340 -44.94 -33.52 31.02
C LYS A 340 -44.57 -32.19 30.37
N SER A 341 -45.10 -31.08 30.89
CA SER A 341 -44.67 -29.75 30.46
C SER A 341 -43.16 -29.66 30.64
N PRO A 342 -42.36 -29.52 29.58
CA PRO A 342 -40.94 -29.31 29.75
C PRO A 342 -40.78 -28.02 30.54
N LEU A 343 -40.07 -28.09 31.67
CA LEU A 343 -39.69 -26.91 32.46
C LEU A 343 -39.14 -25.85 31.50
N ILE A 344 -39.82 -24.70 31.44
CA ILE A 344 -39.44 -23.60 30.56
C ILE A 344 -38.17 -22.96 31.13
N ASP A 345 -37.04 -23.30 30.55
CA ASP A 345 -35.76 -22.69 30.89
C ASP A 345 -35.68 -21.28 30.29
N SER A 346 -35.98 -20.28 31.13
CA SER A 346 -35.98 -18.87 30.76
C SER A 346 -34.62 -18.37 30.29
N ARG A 347 -33.51 -18.98 30.74
CA ARG A 347 -32.16 -18.64 30.30
C ARG A 347 -31.96 -19.08 28.86
N ARG A 348 -32.31 -20.34 28.54
CA ARG A 348 -32.24 -20.88 27.17
C ARG A 348 -33.09 -20.09 26.19
N LEU A 349 -34.28 -19.62 26.61
CA LEU A 349 -35.12 -18.75 25.78
C LEU A 349 -34.47 -17.39 25.51
N ARG A 350 -33.88 -16.75 26.53
CA ARG A 350 -33.16 -15.48 26.37
C ARG A 350 -31.94 -15.62 25.44
N GLU A 351 -31.17 -16.69 25.57
CA GLU A 351 -30.05 -17.00 24.66
C GLU A 351 -30.52 -17.23 23.22
N SER A 352 -31.69 -17.86 23.03
CA SER A 352 -32.30 -18.02 21.70
C SER A 352 -32.70 -16.69 21.07
N MET A 353 -33.30 -15.79 21.86
CA MET A 353 -33.63 -14.44 21.42
C MET A 353 -32.38 -13.64 21.05
N ALA A 354 -31.31 -13.73 21.85
CA ALA A 354 -30.04 -13.08 21.56
C ALA A 354 -29.41 -13.58 20.24
N ARG A 355 -29.39 -14.89 19.99
CA ARG A 355 -28.94 -15.44 18.70
C ARG A 355 -29.75 -14.89 17.52
N ARG A 356 -31.07 -14.76 17.67
CA ARG A 356 -31.95 -14.19 16.64
C ARG A 356 -31.70 -12.70 16.42
N LEU A 357 -31.39 -11.96 17.48
CA LEU A 357 -31.01 -10.55 17.43
C LEU A 357 -29.69 -10.37 16.65
N PHE A 358 -28.64 -11.12 16.99
CA PHE A 358 -27.33 -10.98 16.34
C PHE A 358 -27.33 -11.43 14.87
N ARG A 359 -28.11 -12.45 14.48
CA ARG A 359 -28.31 -12.84 13.07
C ARG A 359 -28.96 -11.76 12.19
N ARG A 360 -29.49 -10.69 12.79
CA ARG A 360 -30.02 -9.52 12.09
C ARG A 360 -29.04 -8.36 12.04
N SER A 361 -27.86 -8.50 12.67
CA SER A 361 -26.81 -7.53 12.52
C SER A 361 -26.22 -7.62 11.11
N VAL A 362 -25.75 -6.47 10.62
CA VAL A 362 -24.98 -6.37 9.39
C VAL A 362 -23.64 -5.77 9.77
N ALA A 363 -22.54 -6.43 9.42
CA ALA A 363 -21.21 -5.99 9.80
C ALA A 363 -20.21 -6.21 8.67
N THR A 364 -19.40 -5.20 8.41
CA THR A 364 -18.27 -5.28 7.49
C THR A 364 -17.04 -4.75 8.20
N GLY A 365 -15.86 -5.35 8.00
CA GLY A 365 -14.65 -4.89 8.65
C GLY A 365 -13.38 -5.45 8.04
N ASN A 366 -12.27 -4.78 8.33
CA ASN A 366 -10.92 -5.23 8.03
C ASN A 366 -10.15 -5.35 9.34
N ILE A 367 -9.39 -6.43 9.49
CA ILE A 367 -8.47 -6.64 10.61
C ILE A 367 -7.09 -6.91 10.00
N THR A 368 -6.14 -6.02 10.23
CA THR A 368 -4.76 -6.16 9.75
C THR A 368 -3.86 -6.44 10.94
N LEU A 369 -3.10 -7.53 10.85
CA LEU A 369 -2.23 -8.01 11.92
C LEU A 369 -0.83 -8.30 11.35
N PRO A 370 0.24 -8.19 12.16
CA PRO A 370 1.55 -8.72 11.79
C PRO A 370 1.47 -10.19 11.39
N ALA A 371 2.36 -10.67 10.51
CA ALA A 371 2.38 -12.07 10.15
C ALA A 371 3.28 -12.88 11.09
N VAL A 372 2.67 -13.61 12.04
CA VAL A 372 3.35 -14.45 13.04
C VAL A 372 2.79 -15.88 12.98
N PRO A 373 3.34 -16.75 12.10
CA PRO A 373 2.81 -18.10 11.87
C PRO A 373 2.61 -18.95 13.13
N SER A 374 3.52 -18.87 14.09
CA SER A 374 3.51 -19.67 15.31
C SER A 374 2.46 -19.21 16.34
N MET A 375 1.82 -18.06 16.12
CA MET A 375 0.71 -17.54 16.92
C MET A 375 -0.64 -17.73 16.22
N ILE A 376 -0.77 -18.74 15.36
CA ILE A 376 -1.99 -18.98 14.56
C ILE A 376 -3.26 -19.10 15.41
N ASP A 377 -3.17 -19.65 16.61
CA ASP A 377 -4.31 -19.90 17.47
C ASP A 377 -4.93 -18.59 17.99
N GLU A 378 -4.14 -17.53 18.16
CA GLU A 378 -4.60 -16.18 18.47
C GLU A 378 -5.45 -15.59 17.32
N TYR A 379 -5.02 -15.75 16.06
CA TYR A 379 -5.79 -15.29 14.90
C TYR A 379 -7.12 -16.03 14.77
N VAL A 380 -7.11 -17.36 14.93
CA VAL A 380 -8.33 -18.19 14.85
C VAL A 380 -9.30 -17.84 15.97
N THR A 381 -8.79 -17.68 17.20
CA THR A 381 -9.60 -17.30 18.37
C THR A 381 -10.23 -15.94 18.18
N MET A 382 -9.46 -14.96 17.71
CA MET A 382 -9.96 -13.62 17.41
C MET A 382 -11.07 -13.68 16.35
N CYS A 383 -10.86 -14.40 15.24
CA CYS A 383 -11.86 -14.52 14.19
C CYS A 383 -13.15 -15.20 14.70
N ASP A 384 -13.04 -16.30 15.46
CA ASP A 384 -14.21 -16.97 16.04
C ASP A 384 -15.02 -16.01 16.93
N GLN A 385 -14.33 -15.24 17.78
CA GLN A 385 -14.97 -14.27 18.67
C GLN A 385 -15.66 -13.14 17.90
N VAL A 386 -14.99 -12.55 16.91
CA VAL A 386 -15.55 -11.46 16.08
C VAL A 386 -16.74 -11.97 15.28
N PHE A 387 -16.61 -13.12 14.61
CA PHE A 387 -17.66 -13.70 13.77
C PHE A 387 -18.86 -14.14 14.62
N ALA A 388 -18.63 -14.69 15.81
CA ALA A 388 -19.69 -15.00 16.76
C ALA A 388 -20.40 -13.74 17.27
N ALA A 389 -19.68 -12.65 17.52
CA ALA A 389 -20.26 -11.38 17.99
C ALA A 389 -21.20 -10.73 16.96
N VAL A 390 -20.91 -10.90 15.66
CA VAL A 390 -21.76 -10.41 14.55
C VAL A 390 -22.82 -11.43 14.09
N GLY A 391 -23.03 -12.51 14.85
CA GLY A 391 -24.11 -13.46 14.61
C GLY A 391 -23.79 -14.64 13.68
N SER A 392 -22.55 -14.75 13.21
CA SER A 392 -22.06 -15.77 12.26
C SER A 392 -21.00 -16.68 12.90
N ARG A 393 -21.33 -17.30 14.04
CA ARG A 393 -20.46 -18.26 14.72
C ARG A 393 -20.16 -19.46 13.82
N PHE A 394 -18.89 -19.77 13.63
CA PHE A 394 -18.43 -20.93 12.87
C PHE A 394 -18.56 -22.22 13.68
N ASN A 395 -18.79 -23.32 12.98
CA ASN A 395 -18.68 -24.67 13.53
C ASN A 395 -17.23 -25.18 13.44
N ALA A 396 -16.98 -26.38 13.96
CA ALA A 396 -15.63 -26.95 14.02
C ALA A 396 -14.96 -27.14 12.65
N GLU A 397 -15.73 -27.53 11.62
CA GLU A 397 -15.21 -27.72 10.26
C GLU A 397 -14.89 -26.36 9.60
N GLU A 398 -15.76 -25.37 9.80
CA GLU A 398 -15.56 -24.00 9.31
C GLU A 398 -14.34 -23.34 9.96
N LEU A 399 -14.14 -23.53 11.28
CA LEU A 399 -12.94 -23.06 11.98
C LEU A 399 -11.67 -23.78 11.53
N ALA A 400 -11.73 -25.09 11.29
CA ALA A 400 -10.60 -25.85 10.76
C ALA A 400 -10.21 -25.36 9.36
N HIS A 401 -11.19 -25.07 8.50
CA HIS A 401 -10.95 -24.48 7.20
C HIS A 401 -10.32 -23.08 7.30
N LEU A 402 -10.90 -22.20 8.13
CA LEU A 402 -10.36 -20.86 8.38
C LEU A 402 -8.90 -20.92 8.87
N ARG A 403 -8.59 -21.82 9.81
CA ARG A 403 -7.23 -22.05 10.30
C ARG A 403 -6.28 -22.40 9.17
N SER A 404 -6.65 -23.33 8.28
CA SER A 404 -5.81 -23.70 7.13
C SER A 404 -5.56 -22.54 6.17
N VAL A 405 -6.56 -21.67 5.94
CA VAL A 405 -6.39 -20.47 5.11
C VAL A 405 -5.47 -19.45 5.78
N ILE A 406 -5.66 -19.18 7.07
CA ILE A 406 -4.79 -18.30 7.86
C ILE A 406 -3.35 -18.81 7.83
N GLU A 407 -3.13 -20.09 8.08
CA GLU A 407 -1.81 -20.75 8.08
C GLU A 407 -1.07 -20.49 6.76
N GLY A 408 -1.75 -20.71 5.62
CA GLY A 408 -1.17 -20.48 4.30
C GLY A 408 -0.80 -19.01 4.04
N GLN A 409 -1.63 -18.06 4.49
CA GLN A 409 -1.34 -16.63 4.31
C GLN A 409 -0.25 -16.13 5.26
N LEU A 410 -0.23 -16.57 6.52
CA LEU A 410 0.82 -16.22 7.48
C LEU A 410 2.18 -16.73 6.99
N ALA A 411 2.26 -18.00 6.58
CA ALA A 411 3.51 -18.58 6.05
C ALA A 411 4.01 -17.82 4.81
N LYS A 412 3.11 -17.48 3.89
CA LYS A 412 3.45 -16.70 2.69
C LYS A 412 3.96 -15.29 3.04
N ALA A 413 3.25 -14.57 3.91
CA ALA A 413 3.59 -13.21 4.31
C ALA A 413 4.96 -13.17 5.01
N TYR A 414 5.14 -13.98 6.05
CA TYR A 414 6.35 -14.02 6.87
C TYR A 414 7.59 -14.45 6.06
N ALA A 415 7.46 -15.45 5.16
CA ALA A 415 8.56 -15.86 4.28
C ALA A 415 8.99 -14.75 3.30
N SER A 416 8.07 -13.85 2.95
CA SER A 416 8.33 -12.79 1.96
C SER A 416 9.08 -11.59 2.54
N SER A 417 8.86 -11.26 3.82
CA SER A 417 9.54 -10.14 4.48
C SER A 417 9.36 -10.16 6.01
N GLN A 418 10.30 -9.57 6.75
CA GLN A 418 10.12 -9.18 8.16
C GLN A 418 9.21 -7.96 8.36
N ARG A 419 8.70 -7.36 7.28
CA ARG A 419 7.73 -6.26 7.30
C ARG A 419 6.47 -6.72 6.58
N SER A 420 5.70 -7.59 7.24
CA SER A 420 4.60 -8.30 6.62
C SER A 420 3.37 -8.39 7.49
N THR A 421 2.19 -8.29 6.89
CA THR A 421 0.90 -8.35 7.56
C THR A 421 -0.03 -9.34 6.85
N VAL A 422 -1.04 -9.79 7.57
CA VAL A 422 -2.21 -10.44 6.99
C VAL A 422 -3.43 -9.57 7.28
N THR A 423 -4.19 -9.25 6.23
CA THR A 423 -5.43 -8.48 6.31
C THR A 423 -6.61 -9.44 6.11
N ILE A 424 -7.49 -9.50 7.10
CA ILE A 424 -8.74 -10.28 7.12
C ILE A 424 -9.88 -9.30 6.86
N SER A 425 -10.50 -9.38 5.69
CA SER A 425 -11.70 -8.61 5.36
C SER A 425 -12.92 -9.52 5.51
N TYR A 426 -13.98 -9.04 6.13
CA TYR A 426 -15.22 -9.81 6.28
C TYR A 426 -16.47 -8.97 6.02
N ASP A 427 -17.52 -9.63 5.52
CA ASP A 427 -18.86 -9.13 5.28
C ASP A 427 -19.89 -10.13 5.83
N ALA A 428 -20.70 -9.67 6.78
CA ALA A 428 -21.74 -10.43 7.45
C ALA A 428 -23.11 -9.79 7.12
N PRO A 429 -23.81 -10.26 6.07
CA PRO A 429 -25.16 -9.80 5.76
C PRO A 429 -26.19 -10.41 6.72
N ILE A 430 -27.45 -9.97 6.63
CA ILE A 430 -28.55 -10.55 7.42
C ILE A 430 -28.63 -12.06 7.15
N GLY A 431 -28.39 -12.88 8.19
CA GLY A 431 -28.36 -14.32 8.07
C GLY A 431 -27.29 -14.97 8.93
N PRO A 432 -27.02 -16.28 8.72
CA PRO A 432 -25.90 -16.97 9.37
C PRO A 432 -24.60 -16.91 8.54
N THR A 433 -24.65 -16.39 7.32
CA THR A 433 -23.54 -16.40 6.37
C THR A 433 -22.56 -15.28 6.71
N LEU A 434 -21.27 -15.56 6.59
CA LEU A 434 -20.20 -14.58 6.65
C LEU A 434 -19.22 -14.86 5.53
N ASN A 435 -19.00 -13.85 4.71
CA ASN A 435 -18.00 -13.84 3.66
C ASN A 435 -16.70 -13.29 4.24
N TYR A 436 -15.57 -13.89 3.94
CA TYR A 436 -14.28 -13.35 4.34
C TYR A 436 -13.20 -13.61 3.30
N THR A 437 -12.20 -12.74 3.26
CA THR A 437 -10.99 -12.88 2.44
C THR A 437 -9.76 -12.60 3.29
N LEU A 438 -8.69 -13.38 3.07
CA LEU A 438 -7.40 -13.15 3.70
C LEU A 438 -6.37 -12.78 2.65
N ARG A 439 -5.64 -11.69 2.89
CA ARG A 439 -4.57 -11.21 2.01
C ARG A 439 -3.27 -11.09 2.79
N ALA A 440 -2.24 -11.79 2.32
CA ALA A 440 -0.85 -11.53 2.71
C ALA A 440 -0.33 -10.26 2.02
N GLU A 441 0.28 -9.36 2.80
CA GLU A 441 0.88 -8.11 2.34
C GLU A 441 2.28 -7.95 2.95
N TRP A 442 3.22 -7.35 2.22
CA TRP A 442 4.58 -7.14 2.71
C TRP A 442 5.27 -5.98 2.02
N LYS A 443 6.31 -5.46 2.66
CA LYS A 443 7.22 -4.43 2.14
C LYS A 443 8.66 -4.90 2.29
N THR A 444 9.56 -4.42 1.42
CA THR A 444 11.00 -4.59 1.67
C THR A 444 11.45 -3.69 2.82
N ILE A 445 12.58 -3.99 3.45
CA ILE A 445 13.19 -3.14 4.49
C ILE A 445 13.39 -1.71 3.97
N ALA A 446 13.99 -1.59 2.77
CA ALA A 446 14.23 -0.30 2.12
C ALA A 446 12.94 0.48 1.83
N ALA A 447 11.86 -0.20 1.42
CA ALA A 447 10.57 0.45 1.19
C ALA A 447 9.94 0.93 2.51
N THR A 448 10.03 0.13 3.57
CA THR A 448 9.54 0.51 4.91
C THR A 448 10.25 1.77 5.43
N TYR A 449 11.58 1.84 5.33
CA TYR A 449 12.31 3.03 5.75
C TYR A 449 12.08 4.23 4.83
N HIS A 450 11.86 4.01 3.53
CA HIS A 450 11.45 5.08 2.64
C HIS A 450 10.11 5.70 3.08
N ASP A 451 9.14 4.86 3.47
CA ASP A 451 7.85 5.33 3.99
C ASP A 451 7.99 6.09 5.30
N TRP A 452 8.90 5.69 6.19
CA TRP A 452 9.18 6.42 7.44
C TRP A 452 9.60 7.86 7.17
N ILE A 453 10.46 8.11 6.18
CA ILE A 453 10.87 9.47 5.79
C ILE A 453 9.67 10.32 5.36
N ALA A 454 8.68 9.71 4.70
CA ALA A 454 7.50 10.41 4.22
C ALA A 454 6.41 10.62 5.30
N THR A 455 6.39 9.79 6.34
CA THR A 455 5.25 9.69 7.27
C THR A 455 5.57 10.04 8.72
N ARG A 456 6.85 10.05 9.10
CA ARG A 456 7.27 10.36 10.48
C ARG A 456 7.96 11.72 10.54
N GLU A 457 7.73 12.43 11.63
CA GLU A 457 8.43 13.69 11.90
C GLU A 457 9.89 13.41 12.30
N PRO A 458 10.89 14.02 11.64
CA PRO A 458 12.28 13.91 12.04
C PRO A 458 12.55 14.50 13.45
N PRO A 459 13.62 14.07 14.14
CA PRO A 459 14.65 13.12 13.72
C PRO A 459 14.19 11.65 13.86
N LEU A 460 14.46 10.84 12.85
CA LEU A 460 14.07 9.42 12.85
C LEU A 460 14.88 8.59 13.85
N PHE A 461 16.12 8.96 14.13
CA PHE A 461 17.03 8.21 15.00
C PHE A 461 17.60 9.10 16.12
N GLY A 462 17.04 10.27 16.36
CA GLY A 462 17.63 11.28 17.25
C GLY A 462 18.75 12.12 16.59
N THR A 463 19.28 13.09 17.34
CA THR A 463 20.20 14.12 16.80
C THR A 463 21.64 13.98 17.24
N GLN A 464 21.90 13.28 18.34
CA GLN A 464 23.24 13.05 18.88
C GLN A 464 23.76 11.69 18.42
N PRO A 465 25.08 11.53 18.17
CA PRO A 465 25.65 10.22 17.93
C PRO A 465 25.45 9.31 19.16
N ASP A 466 25.36 8.01 18.94
CA ASP A 466 25.32 7.01 20.02
C ASP A 466 26.53 7.23 20.92
N ALA A 467 26.28 7.35 22.22
CA ALA A 467 27.32 7.63 23.20
C ALA A 467 28.37 6.52 23.20
N ARG A 468 27.97 5.25 22.98
CA ARG A 468 28.92 4.14 22.93
C ARG A 468 29.85 4.22 21.73
N VAL A 469 29.30 4.50 20.55
CA VAL A 469 30.07 4.67 19.32
C VAL A 469 31.00 5.88 19.45
N TRP A 470 30.47 6.97 20.00
CA TRP A 470 31.23 8.19 20.25
C TRP A 470 32.39 7.98 21.22
N ALA A 471 32.19 7.23 22.30
CA ALA A 471 33.25 6.91 23.26
C ALA A 471 34.40 6.16 22.59
N LEU A 472 34.10 5.10 21.83
CA LEU A 472 35.10 4.29 21.10
C LEU A 472 35.87 5.11 20.06
N ALA A 473 35.17 5.96 19.29
CA ALA A 473 35.82 6.82 18.31
C ALA A 473 36.77 7.83 18.95
N ASN A 474 36.44 8.32 20.16
CA ASN A 474 37.28 9.28 20.89
C ASN A 474 38.54 8.69 21.51
N GLU A 475 38.71 7.37 21.54
CA GLU A 475 39.97 6.74 21.97
C GLU A 475 41.11 6.96 20.96
N ALA A 476 40.78 7.30 19.70
CA ALA A 476 41.77 7.60 18.67
C ALA A 476 42.48 8.94 18.95
N ALA A 477 43.79 8.88 19.19
CA ALA A 477 44.61 10.08 19.41
C ALA A 477 44.63 11.01 18.19
N ASP A 478 44.68 10.46 16.96
CA ASP A 478 44.50 11.19 15.71
C ASP A 478 43.37 10.56 14.86
N PRO A 479 42.16 11.14 14.86
CA PRO A 479 41.00 10.65 14.09
C PRO A 479 41.28 10.42 12.61
N ARG A 480 42.17 11.21 12.00
CA ARG A 480 42.46 11.15 10.55
C ARG A 480 43.14 9.84 10.13
N THR A 481 43.73 9.13 11.08
CA THR A 481 44.38 7.83 10.86
C THR A 481 43.48 6.65 11.22
N HIS A 482 42.27 6.92 11.72
CA HIS A 482 41.32 5.92 12.21
C HIS A 482 40.09 5.91 11.32
N ARG A 483 40.17 5.13 10.23
CA ARG A 483 39.06 4.95 9.30
C ARG A 483 37.95 4.10 9.92
N ILE A 484 36.71 4.53 9.72
CA ILE A 484 35.51 3.89 10.25
C ILE A 484 34.65 3.37 9.09
N LEU A 485 34.10 2.17 9.24
CA LEU A 485 33.01 1.67 8.40
C LEU A 485 31.72 1.68 9.23
N GLU A 486 30.70 2.42 8.81
CA GLU A 486 29.36 2.31 9.37
C GLU A 486 28.45 1.57 8.39
N ILE A 487 27.82 0.50 8.86
CA ILE A 487 26.84 -0.28 8.08
C ILE A 487 25.47 0.10 8.61
N GLY A 488 24.53 0.42 7.72
CA GLY A 488 23.17 0.87 8.04
C GLY A 488 23.15 2.21 8.79
N ALA A 489 23.81 3.23 8.25
CA ALA A 489 23.95 4.53 8.90
C ALA A 489 22.63 5.34 8.98
N GLY A 490 21.56 4.91 8.30
CA GLY A 490 20.27 5.58 8.32
C GLY A 490 20.40 7.02 7.82
N THR A 491 19.91 8.00 8.59
CA THR A 491 20.06 9.42 8.23
C THR A 491 21.48 9.98 8.42
N GLY A 492 22.45 9.17 8.85
CA GLY A 492 23.84 9.59 9.07
C GLY A 492 24.14 10.10 10.47
N ARG A 493 23.35 9.69 11.49
CA ARG A 493 23.44 10.16 12.88
C ARG A 493 24.87 10.04 13.42
N ASN A 494 25.49 8.86 13.30
CA ASN A 494 26.88 8.66 13.71
C ASN A 494 27.86 9.06 12.60
N ALA A 495 27.67 8.58 11.37
CA ALA A 495 28.59 8.80 10.25
C ALA A 495 29.03 10.25 10.10
N LEU A 496 28.06 11.19 10.10
CA LEU A 496 28.36 12.60 9.93
C LEU A 496 29.04 13.19 11.18
N ALA A 497 28.64 12.78 12.38
CA ALA A 497 29.29 13.22 13.61
C ALA A 497 30.75 12.73 13.71
N LEU A 498 31.01 11.48 13.33
CA LEU A 498 32.35 10.88 13.27
C LEU A 498 33.22 11.56 12.20
N ALA A 499 32.64 11.88 11.04
CA ALA A 499 33.37 12.61 10.00
C ALA A 499 33.69 14.05 10.44
N ARG A 500 32.75 14.75 11.11
CA ARG A 500 33.00 16.07 11.73
C ARG A 500 34.12 16.03 12.78
N ARG A 501 34.26 14.91 13.49
CA ARG A 501 35.36 14.68 14.46
C ARG A 501 36.73 14.53 13.78
N GLY A 502 36.75 14.27 12.47
CA GLY A 502 37.95 14.15 11.64
C GLY A 502 38.27 12.71 11.19
N HIS A 503 37.38 11.75 11.41
CA HIS A 503 37.56 10.39 10.91
C HIS A 503 37.23 10.31 9.41
N PRO A 504 38.01 9.55 8.62
CA PRO A 504 37.55 9.06 7.32
C PRO A 504 36.44 8.02 7.53
N VAL A 505 35.28 8.20 6.92
CA VAL A 505 34.13 7.31 7.12
C VAL A 505 33.69 6.69 5.79
N ASP A 506 33.63 5.37 5.74
CA ASP A 506 32.91 4.65 4.69
C ASP A 506 31.53 4.26 5.26
N VAL A 507 30.47 4.46 4.48
CA VAL A 507 29.10 4.08 4.84
C VAL A 507 28.61 3.02 3.88
N ALA A 508 28.07 1.92 4.38
CA ALA A 508 27.29 0.96 3.60
C ALA A 508 25.81 1.08 3.97
N GLU A 509 24.98 1.63 3.09
CA GLU A 509 23.57 1.91 3.35
C GLU A 509 22.67 1.26 2.30
N LEU A 510 21.69 0.46 2.75
CA LEU A 510 20.78 -0.28 1.88
C LEU A 510 19.74 0.66 1.24
N THR A 511 19.27 1.65 1.99
CA THR A 511 18.15 2.51 1.61
C THR A 511 18.64 3.67 0.75
N PRO A 512 18.20 3.78 -0.54
CA PRO A 512 18.71 4.80 -1.46
C PRO A 512 18.56 6.24 -0.95
N LYS A 513 17.44 6.54 -0.28
CA LYS A 513 17.15 7.90 0.20
C LYS A 513 18.06 8.31 1.36
N PHE A 514 18.34 7.39 2.28
CA PHE A 514 19.30 7.60 3.36
C PHE A 514 20.72 7.80 2.81
N ALA A 515 21.14 6.97 1.85
CA ALA A 515 22.42 7.14 1.19
C ALA A 515 22.55 8.52 0.50
N GLU A 516 21.50 9.01 -0.16
CA GLU A 516 21.45 10.35 -0.76
C GLU A 516 21.55 11.47 0.30
N MET A 517 20.82 11.35 1.42
CA MET A 517 20.88 12.32 2.52
C MET A 517 22.30 12.44 3.09
N ILE A 518 22.96 11.31 3.35
CA ILE A 518 24.33 11.29 3.87
C ILE A 518 25.30 11.95 2.87
N ARG A 519 25.18 11.65 1.57
CA ARG A 519 26.01 12.27 0.52
C ARG A 519 25.83 13.79 0.50
N SER A 520 24.59 14.25 0.47
CA SER A 520 24.25 15.68 0.45
C SER A 520 24.80 16.42 1.68
N ASP A 521 24.64 15.83 2.86
CA ASP A 521 25.12 16.41 4.11
C ASP A 521 26.65 16.42 4.19
N ALA A 522 27.30 15.34 3.77
CA ALA A 522 28.76 15.26 3.71
C ALA A 522 29.34 16.25 2.71
N GLU A 523 28.75 16.41 1.53
CA GLU A 523 29.17 17.38 0.51
C GLU A 523 29.01 18.82 1.02
N ARG A 524 27.85 19.14 1.60
CA ARG A 524 27.56 20.47 2.14
C ARG A 524 28.58 20.89 3.21
N GLU A 525 29.02 19.95 4.02
CA GLU A 525 29.94 20.20 5.13
C GLU A 525 31.42 19.87 4.79
N SER A 526 31.69 19.45 3.55
CA SER A 526 33.02 19.03 3.08
C SER A 526 33.66 17.94 3.94
N LEU A 527 32.86 16.94 4.34
CA LEU A 527 33.26 15.82 5.19
C LEU A 527 33.82 14.65 4.36
N GLU A 528 34.82 13.94 4.89
CA GLU A 528 35.41 12.75 4.24
C GLU A 528 34.52 11.51 4.44
N VAL A 529 33.41 11.45 3.71
CA VAL A 529 32.44 10.33 3.75
C VAL A 529 32.30 9.65 2.38
N ARG A 530 32.56 8.35 2.31
CA ARG A 530 32.35 7.50 1.11
C ARG A 530 31.09 6.65 1.28
N VAL A 531 30.03 6.93 0.52
CA VAL A 531 28.74 6.21 0.63
C VAL A 531 28.57 5.13 -0.43
N LEU A 532 28.56 3.87 0.01
CA LEU A 532 28.27 2.64 -0.74
C LEU A 532 26.79 2.28 -0.57
N GLN A 533 25.97 2.51 -1.59
CA GLN A 533 24.54 2.19 -1.52
C GLN A 533 24.31 0.73 -1.92
N ARG A 534 24.22 -0.18 -0.94
CA ARG A 534 24.07 -1.62 -1.17
C ARG A 534 23.69 -2.39 0.11
N ASP A 535 23.25 -3.62 -0.09
CA ASP A 535 23.29 -4.65 0.95
C ASP A 535 24.75 -5.00 1.27
N ILE A 536 25.12 -4.98 2.55
CA ILE A 536 26.47 -5.29 3.00
C ILE A 536 26.86 -6.75 2.72
N PHE A 537 25.90 -7.67 2.73
CA PHE A 537 26.16 -9.10 2.53
C PHE A 537 26.26 -9.51 1.05
N SER A 538 25.93 -8.61 0.12
CA SER A 538 25.99 -8.89 -1.33
C SER A 538 27.42 -9.07 -1.87
N THR A 539 28.39 -8.31 -1.35
CA THR A 539 29.81 -8.40 -1.71
C THR A 539 30.66 -7.67 -0.66
N THR A 540 31.93 -8.04 -0.54
CA THR A 540 32.89 -7.35 0.32
C THR A 540 34.14 -6.92 -0.44
N ASP A 541 34.15 -6.99 -1.77
CA ASP A 541 35.36 -6.80 -2.58
C ASP A 541 35.80 -5.33 -2.73
N ASP A 542 34.87 -4.40 -2.57
CA ASP A 542 35.08 -2.94 -2.61
C ASP A 542 35.31 -2.30 -1.23
N LEU A 543 35.24 -3.12 -0.17
CA LEU A 543 35.56 -2.74 1.20
C LEU A 543 37.06 -2.78 1.43
N ARG A 544 37.52 -1.89 2.29
CA ARG A 544 38.91 -1.86 2.73
C ARG A 544 39.16 -2.91 3.82
N GLN A 545 40.43 -3.14 4.12
CA GLN A 545 40.88 -4.11 5.14
C GLN A 545 41.68 -3.45 6.27
N ASP A 546 41.60 -2.12 6.36
CA ASP A 546 42.34 -1.29 7.32
C ASP A 546 41.42 -0.48 8.25
N TYR A 547 40.15 -0.86 8.38
CA TYR A 547 39.21 -0.17 9.27
C TYR A 547 39.65 -0.33 10.74
N ARG A 548 39.58 0.76 11.50
CA ARG A 548 39.85 0.77 12.95
C ARG A 548 38.59 0.59 13.78
N LEU A 549 37.43 0.95 13.23
CA LEU A 549 36.12 0.74 13.84
C LEU A 549 35.13 0.31 12.75
N ILE A 550 34.35 -0.73 13.03
CA ILE A 550 33.16 -1.09 12.26
C ILE A 550 31.96 -0.91 13.18
N VAL A 551 30.95 -0.16 12.72
CA VAL A 551 29.77 0.23 13.51
C VAL A 551 28.50 -0.32 12.86
N LEU A 552 27.65 -0.95 13.67
CA LEU A 552 26.28 -1.34 13.32
C LEU A 552 25.32 -0.96 14.45
N SER A 553 24.86 0.29 14.43
CA SER A 553 23.86 0.75 15.38
C SER A 553 22.47 0.49 14.83
N GLU A 554 21.63 -0.23 15.59
CA GLU A 554 20.22 -0.49 15.24
C GLU A 554 20.02 -1.35 13.96
N VAL A 555 21.07 -2.04 13.50
CA VAL A 555 21.04 -2.87 12.27
C VAL A 555 20.84 -4.35 12.54
N VAL A 556 21.49 -4.93 13.55
CA VAL A 556 21.35 -6.36 13.86
C VAL A 556 19.91 -6.77 14.22
N PRO A 557 19.04 -5.89 14.78
CA PRO A 557 17.61 -6.16 14.89
C PRO A 557 16.88 -6.42 13.56
N GLU A 558 17.52 -6.21 12.41
CA GLU A 558 16.99 -6.55 11.07
C GLU A 558 17.48 -7.92 10.55
N PHE A 559 18.35 -8.64 11.28
CA PHE A 559 18.86 -9.94 10.82
C PHE A 559 17.83 -11.04 11.09
N ARG A 560 17.57 -11.93 10.13
CA ARG A 560 16.61 -13.04 10.28
C ARG A 560 17.25 -14.34 10.73
N SER A 561 18.57 -14.40 10.76
CA SER A 561 19.30 -15.65 10.99
C SER A 561 20.60 -15.47 11.75
N THR A 562 21.01 -16.53 12.45
CA THR A 562 22.34 -16.64 13.05
C THR A 562 23.45 -16.68 11.99
N GLN A 563 23.12 -17.01 10.74
CA GLN A 563 24.04 -16.97 9.62
C GLN A 563 24.43 -15.54 9.22
N GLU A 564 23.49 -14.58 9.25
CA GLU A 564 23.81 -13.16 9.02
C GLU A 564 24.69 -12.61 10.14
N LEU A 565 24.42 -13.01 11.39
CA LEU A 565 25.29 -12.68 12.52
C LEU A 565 26.70 -13.26 12.33
N ARG A 566 26.81 -14.51 11.86
CA ARG A 566 28.10 -15.11 11.49
C ARG A 566 28.80 -14.32 10.37
N SER A 567 28.08 -13.98 9.31
CA SER A 567 28.63 -13.20 8.19
C SER A 567 29.09 -11.81 8.61
N LEU A 568 28.45 -11.18 9.60
CA LEU A 568 28.93 -9.95 10.21
C LEU A 568 30.30 -10.15 10.88
N PHE A 569 30.45 -11.19 11.71
CA PHE A 569 31.73 -11.48 12.35
C PHE A 569 32.82 -11.81 11.33
N GLU A 570 32.52 -12.56 10.27
CA GLU A 570 33.46 -12.86 9.19
C GLU A 570 33.89 -11.61 8.43
N LEU A 571 32.94 -10.70 8.15
CA LEU A 571 33.22 -9.41 7.55
C LEU A 571 34.15 -8.59 8.44
N ALA A 572 33.87 -8.51 9.74
CA ALA A 572 34.70 -7.78 10.69
C ALA A 572 36.11 -8.37 10.81
N ALA A 573 36.21 -9.71 10.89
CA ALA A 573 37.50 -10.40 10.91
C ALA A 573 38.33 -10.12 9.65
N ARG A 574 37.69 -9.99 8.49
CA ARG A 574 38.37 -9.65 7.23
C ARG A 574 38.77 -8.18 7.14
N CYS A 575 37.87 -7.27 7.55
CA CYS A 575 37.99 -5.85 7.20
C CYS A 575 38.65 -4.98 8.29
N LEU A 576 38.66 -5.44 9.54
CA LEU A 576 39.34 -4.72 10.63
C LEU A 576 40.87 -4.85 10.50
N ALA A 577 41.57 -3.76 10.79
CA ALA A 577 42.99 -3.80 11.08
C ALA A 577 43.25 -4.50 12.44
N PRO A 578 44.48 -4.95 12.74
CA PRO A 578 44.85 -5.39 14.08
C PRO A 578 44.47 -4.35 15.13
N ASP A 579 43.95 -4.81 16.27
CA ASP A 579 43.37 -4.01 17.36
C ASP A 579 42.13 -3.17 17.00
N GLY A 580 41.65 -3.25 15.76
CA GLY A 580 40.39 -2.63 15.34
C GLY A 580 39.20 -3.23 16.07
N ARG A 581 38.12 -2.46 16.20
CA ARG A 581 36.92 -2.86 16.96
C ARG A 581 35.69 -2.98 16.07
N LEU A 582 34.91 -4.02 16.29
CA LEU A 582 33.53 -4.14 15.84
C LEU A 582 32.63 -3.71 17.01
N VAL A 583 31.72 -2.76 16.79
CA VAL A 583 30.68 -2.38 17.75
C VAL A 583 29.31 -2.49 17.10
N PHE A 584 28.41 -3.20 17.77
CA PHE A 584 27.03 -3.34 17.33
C PHE A 584 26.10 -3.52 18.52
N ASN A 585 24.83 -3.20 18.36
CA ASN A 585 23.79 -3.54 19.33
C ASN A 585 22.92 -4.67 18.81
N ALA A 586 22.50 -5.57 19.71
CA ALA A 586 21.61 -6.69 19.40
C ALA A 586 20.71 -6.97 20.59
N PHE A 587 19.49 -7.45 20.33
CA PHE A 587 18.63 -7.96 21.39
C PHE A 587 19.13 -9.34 21.84
N LEU A 588 19.45 -9.46 23.13
CA LEU A 588 19.89 -10.69 23.75
C LEU A 588 18.87 -11.18 24.76
N ALA A 589 18.55 -12.47 24.68
CA ALA A 589 17.78 -13.15 25.70
C ALA A 589 18.56 -13.25 27.00
N GLN A 590 17.87 -13.02 28.12
CA GLN A 590 18.40 -13.33 29.45
C GLN A 590 18.79 -14.82 29.54
N PRO A 591 19.82 -15.20 30.31
CA PRO A 591 20.32 -16.58 30.34
C PRO A 591 19.27 -17.66 30.64
N GLU A 592 18.25 -17.33 31.43
CA GLU A 592 17.16 -18.23 31.82
C GLU A 592 16.03 -18.30 30.77
N TYR A 593 16.05 -17.44 29.76
CA TYR A 593 15.04 -17.38 28.71
C TYR A 593 15.55 -17.97 27.40
N THR A 594 14.80 -18.93 26.87
CA THR A 594 15.01 -19.44 25.50
C THR A 594 13.84 -18.97 24.65
N PRO A 595 14.06 -18.08 23.68
CA PRO A 595 13.00 -17.58 22.80
C PRO A 595 12.49 -18.72 21.92
N ASP A 596 11.18 -18.97 22.01
CA ASP A 596 10.49 -19.89 21.11
C ASP A 596 10.25 -19.23 19.73
N GLN A 597 9.65 -20.00 18.83
CA GLN A 597 9.44 -19.52 17.47
C GLN A 597 8.44 -18.35 17.40
N ALA A 598 7.42 -18.34 18.26
CA ALA A 598 6.45 -17.25 18.32
C ALA A 598 7.11 -15.93 18.76
N ALA A 599 7.95 -15.96 19.79
CA ALA A 599 8.71 -14.80 20.24
C ALA A 599 9.65 -14.26 19.16
N ARG A 600 10.34 -15.15 18.42
CA ARG A 600 11.23 -14.75 17.32
C ARG A 600 10.47 -14.13 16.16
N GLU A 601 9.38 -14.76 15.73
CA GLU A 601 8.56 -14.29 14.61
C GLU A 601 7.86 -12.96 14.92
N LEU A 602 7.31 -12.81 16.13
CA LEU A 602 6.71 -11.55 16.58
C LEU A 602 7.78 -10.46 16.73
N GLY A 603 8.93 -10.81 17.33
CA GLY A 603 10.07 -9.90 17.47
C GLY A 603 10.51 -9.32 16.13
N GLU A 604 10.65 -10.14 15.08
CA GLU A 604 10.97 -9.67 13.74
C GLU A 604 9.98 -8.62 13.24
N GLN A 605 8.67 -8.82 13.44
CA GLN A 605 7.64 -7.87 13.03
C GLN A 605 7.67 -6.57 13.85
N MET A 606 8.26 -6.60 15.04
CA MET A 606 8.43 -5.48 15.97
C MET A 606 9.87 -4.94 15.99
N TYR A 607 10.57 -5.01 14.86
CA TYR A 607 11.94 -4.47 14.69
C TYR A 607 12.94 -5.05 15.71
N THR A 608 12.76 -6.31 16.13
CA THR A 608 13.47 -6.93 17.25
C THR A 608 13.86 -8.38 16.93
N SER A 609 14.98 -8.57 16.25
CA SER A 609 15.57 -9.91 16.12
C SER A 609 16.29 -10.33 17.40
N ILE A 610 15.81 -11.40 18.03
CA ILE A 610 16.29 -11.89 19.32
C ILE A 610 17.34 -13.00 19.12
N PHE A 611 18.50 -12.82 19.75
CA PHE A 611 19.57 -13.82 19.78
C PHE A 611 19.83 -14.32 21.21
N THR A 612 20.37 -15.52 21.33
CA THR A 612 20.86 -16.08 22.59
C THR A 612 22.38 -15.96 22.66
N TRP A 613 22.93 -15.93 23.88
CA TRP A 613 24.37 -15.92 24.10
C TRP A 613 25.15 -17.06 23.41
N PRO A 614 24.67 -18.32 23.41
CA PRO A 614 25.30 -19.39 22.65
C PRO A 614 25.31 -19.14 21.14
N GLU A 615 24.26 -18.55 20.56
CA GLU A 615 24.21 -18.21 19.14
C GLU A 615 25.24 -17.14 18.78
N VAL A 616 25.35 -16.07 19.56
CA VAL A 616 26.37 -15.03 19.34
C VAL A 616 27.78 -15.60 19.50
N SER A 617 28.00 -16.41 20.54
CA SER A 617 29.30 -17.05 20.79
C SER A 617 29.70 -17.99 19.65
N THR A 618 28.73 -18.75 19.11
CA THR A 618 28.94 -19.65 17.97
C THR A 618 29.24 -18.87 16.70
N ALA A 619 28.53 -17.76 16.47
CA ALA A 619 28.77 -16.89 15.31
C ALA A 619 30.20 -16.29 15.33
N ALA A 620 30.70 -15.89 16.50
CA ALA A 620 32.06 -15.36 16.67
C ALA A 620 33.16 -16.43 16.72
N ALA A 621 32.82 -17.70 16.98
CA ALA A 621 33.79 -18.75 17.25
C ALA A 621 34.78 -18.95 16.08
N GLN A 622 36.04 -19.24 16.43
CA GLN A 622 37.14 -19.51 15.48
C GLN A 622 37.54 -18.31 14.59
N LEU A 623 37.00 -17.12 14.86
CA LEU A 623 37.45 -15.87 14.25
C LEU A 623 38.40 -15.14 15.19
N PRO A 624 39.31 -14.29 14.67
CA PRO A 624 40.25 -13.51 15.46
C PRO A 624 39.54 -12.30 16.12
N LEU A 625 38.43 -12.53 16.82
CA LEU A 625 37.61 -11.49 17.44
C LEU A 625 37.34 -11.87 18.89
N GLU A 626 37.71 -10.99 19.81
CA GLU A 626 37.55 -11.17 21.25
C GLU A 626 36.52 -10.15 21.78
N LEU A 627 35.51 -10.62 22.51
CA LEU A 627 34.56 -9.73 23.19
C LEU A 627 35.30 -8.98 24.30
N VAL A 628 35.36 -7.66 24.20
CA VAL A 628 36.07 -6.80 25.16
C VAL A 628 35.15 -5.90 25.97
N ALA A 629 33.90 -5.72 25.52
CA ALA A 629 32.90 -5.01 26.30
C ALA A 629 31.48 -5.38 25.89
N ASP A 630 30.60 -5.11 26.84
CA ASP A 630 29.29 -5.68 27.00
C ASP A 630 28.54 -4.68 27.90
N ASP A 631 27.64 -3.90 27.32
CA ASP A 631 26.95 -2.83 28.03
C ASP A 631 25.47 -2.85 27.66
N SER A 632 24.56 -2.64 28.63
CA SER A 632 23.13 -2.42 28.32
C SER A 632 22.99 -1.12 27.51
N VAL A 633 22.28 -1.16 26.37
CA VAL A 633 22.07 0.05 25.54
C VAL A 633 21.31 1.10 26.34
N HIS A 634 20.28 0.69 27.08
CA HIS A 634 19.45 1.59 27.86
C HIS A 634 20.27 2.35 28.91
N GLU A 635 20.99 1.64 29.78
CA GLU A 635 21.77 2.26 30.84
C GLU A 635 22.96 3.06 30.30
N TYR A 636 23.66 2.55 29.29
CA TYR A 636 24.84 3.21 28.75
C TYR A 636 24.48 4.52 28.04
N GLU A 637 23.51 4.50 27.13
CA GLU A 637 23.12 5.70 26.37
C GLU A 637 22.51 6.76 27.30
N LYS A 638 21.63 6.36 28.22
CA LYS A 638 21.02 7.27 29.20
C LYS A 638 22.05 7.98 30.09
N ALA A 639 23.11 7.29 30.48
CA ALA A 639 24.14 7.84 31.35
C ALA A 639 25.17 8.74 30.61
N HIS A 640 25.38 8.52 29.31
CA HIS A 640 26.51 9.14 28.58
C HIS A 640 26.10 10.09 27.46
N LEU A 641 24.82 10.12 27.04
CA LEU A 641 24.33 11.13 26.12
C LEU A 641 24.30 12.53 26.79
N PRO A 642 24.42 13.62 26.01
CA PRO A 642 24.30 14.98 26.53
C PRO A 642 22.98 15.22 27.27
N GLU A 643 22.98 16.15 28.23
CA GLU A 643 21.77 16.55 28.95
C GLU A 643 20.66 16.97 27.98
N GLY A 644 19.47 16.40 28.14
CA GLY A 644 18.32 16.65 27.26
C GLY A 644 18.30 15.86 25.95
N ALA A 645 19.32 15.04 25.65
CA ALA A 645 19.35 14.19 24.46
C ALA A 645 18.71 12.80 24.68
N TRP A 646 18.45 12.42 25.93
CA TRP A 646 17.77 11.16 26.28
C TRP A 646 16.26 11.38 26.52
N PRO A 647 15.39 10.53 25.96
CA PRO A 647 15.68 9.52 24.94
C PRO A 647 15.87 10.16 23.53
N PRO A 648 16.63 9.52 22.61
CA PRO A 648 16.84 10.03 21.25
C PRO A 648 15.54 10.26 20.47
N THR A 649 14.54 9.40 20.68
CA THR A 649 13.18 9.49 20.13
C THR A 649 12.16 9.03 21.19
N SER A 650 10.87 9.30 20.97
CA SER A 650 9.81 8.94 21.91
C SER A 650 9.61 7.42 22.11
N TRP A 651 10.01 6.61 21.14
CA TRP A 651 9.84 5.16 21.15
C TRP A 651 11.13 4.42 21.55
N TYR A 652 12.30 5.05 21.45
CA TYR A 652 13.60 4.40 21.62
C TYR A 652 13.74 3.64 22.94
N ALA A 653 13.36 4.28 24.06
CA ALA A 653 13.53 3.69 25.38
C ALA A 653 12.70 2.42 25.59
N GLY A 654 11.47 2.36 25.07
CA GLY A 654 10.63 1.16 25.17
C GLY A 654 11.10 0.04 24.24
N TRP A 655 11.49 0.41 23.02
CA TRP A 655 11.99 -0.54 22.04
C TRP A 655 13.24 -1.29 22.55
N ILE A 656 14.27 -0.57 22.99
CA ILE A 656 15.54 -1.19 23.43
C ILE A 656 15.43 -2.02 24.72
N THR A 657 14.38 -1.82 25.52
CA THR A 657 14.09 -2.65 26.69
C THR A 657 13.25 -3.88 26.36
N GLY A 658 12.90 -4.09 25.08
CA GLY A 658 12.20 -5.30 24.60
C GLY A 658 10.68 -5.31 24.84
N ILE A 659 10.13 -4.26 25.44
CA ILE A 659 8.71 -4.22 25.84
C ILE A 659 7.76 -4.08 24.64
N ASP A 660 8.27 -3.65 23.48
CA ASP A 660 7.52 -3.66 22.22
C ASP A 660 7.15 -5.08 21.76
N VAL A 661 7.88 -6.10 22.23
CA VAL A 661 7.59 -7.53 21.98
C VAL A 661 6.85 -8.14 23.17
N PHE A 662 7.32 -7.87 24.38
CA PHE A 662 6.74 -8.40 25.62
C PHE A 662 6.07 -7.27 26.41
N ASP A 663 4.74 -7.22 26.38
CA ASP A 663 3.94 -6.24 27.13
C ASP A 663 3.96 -6.53 28.64
N VAL A 664 5.11 -6.27 29.26
CA VAL A 664 5.44 -6.47 30.68
C VAL A 664 6.22 -5.26 31.20
N ASP A 665 6.39 -5.17 32.52
CA ASP A 665 7.27 -4.15 33.10
C ASP A 665 8.73 -4.35 32.61
N PRO A 666 9.49 -3.27 32.34
CA PRO A 666 10.85 -3.39 31.77
C PRO A 666 11.79 -4.30 32.56
N GLU A 667 11.68 -4.33 33.89
CA GLU A 667 12.49 -5.18 34.77
C GLU A 667 12.15 -6.68 34.65
N GLU A 668 10.98 -7.01 34.11
CA GLU A 668 10.52 -8.37 33.85
C GLU A 668 10.77 -8.81 32.40
N CYS A 669 11.23 -7.90 31.53
CA CYS A 669 11.43 -8.22 30.12
C CYS A 669 12.55 -9.26 29.96
N PRO A 670 12.29 -10.38 29.26
CA PRO A 670 13.26 -11.47 29.16
C PRO A 670 14.34 -11.22 28.11
N ILE A 671 14.33 -10.04 27.48
CA ILE A 671 15.30 -9.61 26.47
C ILE A 671 15.70 -8.17 26.77
N GLU A 672 16.91 -7.77 26.38
CA GLU A 672 17.29 -6.36 26.31
C GLU A 672 18.25 -6.14 25.15
N MET A 673 18.31 -4.92 24.64
CA MET A 673 19.29 -4.56 23.63
C MET A 673 20.64 -4.25 24.29
N ARG A 674 21.72 -4.87 23.80
CA ARG A 674 23.04 -4.76 24.41
C ARG A 674 24.09 -4.36 23.39
N TRP A 675 24.94 -3.40 23.76
CA TRP A 675 26.13 -3.02 23.03
C TRP A 675 27.19 -4.10 23.23
N LEU A 676 27.64 -4.70 22.14
CA LEU A 676 28.75 -5.65 22.12
C LEU A 676 29.93 -5.03 21.38
N VAL A 677 31.11 -5.08 21.99
CA VAL A 677 32.36 -4.61 21.39
C VAL A 677 33.33 -5.77 21.28
N TYR A 678 33.68 -6.12 20.05
CA TYR A 678 34.70 -7.12 19.76
C TYR A 678 35.97 -6.45 19.25
N ARG A 679 37.13 -6.86 19.75
CA ARG A 679 38.45 -6.42 19.26
C ARG A 679 39.05 -7.50 18.37
N LYS A 680 39.62 -7.11 17.24
CA LYS A 680 40.40 -8.02 16.39
C LYS A 680 41.75 -8.35 17.01
N THR A 681 42.00 -9.62 17.24
CA THR A 681 43.26 -10.15 17.77
C THR A 681 44.22 -10.47 16.62
N GLY A 682 45.45 -9.95 16.68
CA GLY A 682 46.55 -10.34 15.78
C GLY A 682 46.37 -9.96 14.31
#